data_AF-A0A5R9LDQ4-F1
#
_entry.id   AF-A0A5R9LDQ4-F1
#
_cell.length_a   1.000
_cell.length_b   1.000
_cell.length_c   1.000
_cell.angle_alpha   90.00
_cell.angle_beta   90.00
_cell.angle_gamma   90.00
#
_symmetry.space_group_name_H-M   'P 1'
#
loop_
_entity.id
_entity.type
_entity.pdbx_description
1 polymer ?
#
loop_
_entity_poly.entity_id
_entity_poly.type
_entity_poly.pdbx_seq_one_letter_code
_entity_poly.pdbx_strand_id
1 'polypeptide(L)'
;MTSNQRILHPFTLPNGTELKNRLLMAPMTTCTGYFDGTVTSELVEYYRARAGSIGAIIVECCFVDDFGLAFPGAIGIDNDEKVAGLAKIAAAIKAEGSKAILQIYHGGRMVDPQLIGGRQPVAPSAIAAPREGAATPRALSAEEVEGMIAKFGEGVRRAIQAGFDGVEIHGANTYLIQQFYSPNSNQRDDEWGGSRDNRARFPLAVLDITHKMVRQYADDAFIIGYRFSPEEMEVPGIRFDDTMYLLEKLAARGVDYLHFSVGATLRPSIVDTSDPTPLIEKYCAMRSETLAQVPVMGVGGVVNAADAEQGLDHGYDLMAVGRACIAYPDWAARIAAGEELELFIDSTRREALTIPEPLWRFSLVEAMIRDMSMGDAKFKPGVFVETVQDDVNELVINVSLENDRIADIELAASPRQTVEFTTSFEEIRERILTANTPHVDAISGATSQSEAVKKAVSKAMLKSSKALAAEEGEGVVTPKSYDVVVVGSGGAGLAAAIQAHDEGASVLIVEKMPTIGGNTIKASAGMNAAETRFQRVKGIKDSKELFYQETLKGGKNKNNPQLLRCFVENAPEAIEWLARRGIMLNDITTTGGMSIDRTHRPRDGSAVGGYLISGLLRNITKRGIDVLLDTSVEEILMTDGAVNGVRLINDEQETVSVQTKSIVVATGGFSANSAMVVKYRPDLAGFVTTNHKGATGGGIALLERIGAGTVDMGEIQIHPTVEQQTSYLISESIRGGGAILVNQQGNRFFNEMETRDKVSASIIALPENFAYIVFDEHVRAKNRAADEYIAKGFVTSASSPRELAEKLGMDYHAFLATLERYNGFVEKQHDDDFGRTTALRAPINEGPYHAIRIAPGVHHTMGGVTINSETAVLNDEHQPIPGAYAAGEVVGGIHGGNRIGGNAVADIIIFGTLAGHHAAKCARG
;
A
#
# COMPACT_ATOMS: atom_id res chain seq x y z
N MET A 1 13.46 -43.12 -22.73
CA MET A 1 12.45 -42.32 -21.99
C MET A 1 12.36 -40.98 -22.70
N THR A 2 11.17 -40.47 -22.99
CA THR A 2 11.03 -39.09 -23.51
C THR A 2 11.58 -38.12 -22.46
N SER A 3 12.27 -37.05 -22.87
CA SER A 3 13.13 -36.25 -21.98
C SER A 3 12.41 -35.64 -20.77
N ASN A 4 11.09 -35.41 -20.82
CA ASN A 4 10.33 -34.86 -19.67
C ASN A 4 10.05 -35.86 -18.53
N GLN A 5 10.36 -37.16 -18.68
CA GLN A 5 10.00 -38.15 -17.66
C GLN A 5 10.86 -38.05 -16.38
N ARG A 6 12.15 -37.68 -16.49
CA ARG A 6 13.11 -37.76 -15.37
C ARG A 6 12.85 -36.69 -14.30
N ILE A 7 12.66 -35.43 -14.66
CA ILE A 7 12.34 -34.36 -13.70
C ILE A 7 10.99 -34.59 -12.98
N LEU A 8 10.06 -35.32 -13.59
CA LEU A 8 8.71 -35.58 -13.06
C LEU A 8 8.61 -36.88 -12.25
N HIS A 9 9.67 -37.70 -12.18
CA HIS A 9 9.65 -38.93 -11.39
C HIS A 9 9.80 -38.64 -9.88
N PRO A 10 9.08 -39.39 -9.01
CA PRO A 10 9.25 -39.30 -7.58
C PRO A 10 10.71 -39.46 -7.14
N PHE A 11 11.07 -38.76 -6.06
CA PHE A 11 12.41 -38.79 -5.49
C PHE A 11 12.32 -38.96 -3.97
N THR A 12 13.06 -39.93 -3.43
CA THR A 12 13.09 -40.21 -1.99
C THR A 12 14.34 -39.58 -1.37
N LEU A 13 14.13 -38.72 -0.37
CA LEU A 13 15.19 -38.10 0.41
C LEU A 13 15.85 -39.11 1.38
N PRO A 14 17.06 -38.85 1.90
CA PRO A 14 17.76 -39.75 2.82
C PRO A 14 16.97 -40.15 4.07
N ASN A 15 16.13 -39.27 4.61
CA ASN A 15 15.22 -39.59 5.72
C ASN A 15 14.00 -40.46 5.34
N GLY A 16 13.85 -40.84 4.07
CA GLY A 16 12.75 -41.67 3.58
C GLY A 16 11.53 -40.87 3.09
N THR A 17 11.56 -39.54 3.18
CA THR A 17 10.45 -38.72 2.69
C THR A 17 10.41 -38.70 1.15
N GLU A 18 9.26 -39.07 0.60
CA GLU A 18 9.03 -39.06 -0.85
C GLU A 18 8.54 -37.67 -1.33
N LEU A 19 9.25 -37.11 -2.31
CA LEU A 19 8.82 -36.00 -3.15
C LEU A 19 8.17 -36.57 -4.40
N LYS A 20 7.02 -36.03 -4.82
CA LYS A 20 6.31 -36.51 -6.02
C LYS A 20 7.09 -36.29 -7.33
N ASN A 21 8.04 -35.36 -7.34
CA ASN A 21 8.96 -35.09 -8.45
C ASN A 21 10.22 -34.37 -7.94
N ARG A 22 11.18 -34.13 -8.84
CA ARG A 22 12.48 -33.49 -8.55
C ARG A 22 12.43 -31.97 -8.58
N LEU A 23 11.24 -31.37 -8.68
CA LEU A 23 11.04 -29.94 -8.87
C LEU A 23 10.61 -29.28 -7.57
N LEU A 24 11.27 -28.18 -7.20
CA LEU A 24 10.96 -27.39 -6.02
C LEU A 24 10.80 -25.91 -6.38
N MET A 25 9.95 -25.20 -5.65
CA MET A 25 9.97 -23.73 -5.68
C MET A 25 11.11 -23.23 -4.79
N ALA A 26 11.96 -22.37 -5.36
CA ALA A 26 13.06 -21.74 -4.64
C ALA A 26 12.53 -20.68 -3.64
N PRO A 27 13.20 -20.50 -2.49
CA PRO A 27 12.82 -19.46 -1.54
C PRO A 27 13.15 -18.08 -2.09
N MET A 28 12.12 -17.23 -2.16
CA MET A 28 12.19 -15.86 -2.66
C MET A 28 11.41 -14.96 -1.71
N THR A 29 12.10 -14.00 -1.09
CA THR A 29 11.48 -13.01 -0.21
C THR A 29 10.42 -12.21 -0.97
N THR A 30 9.19 -12.20 -0.46
CA THR A 30 8.07 -11.53 -1.12
C THR A 30 7.81 -10.15 -0.57
N CYS A 31 8.47 -9.78 0.54
CA CYS A 31 8.29 -8.52 1.25
C CYS A 31 6.82 -8.28 1.69
N THR A 32 6.05 -9.36 1.88
CA THR A 32 4.59 -9.32 2.12
C THR A 32 4.20 -9.63 3.57
N GLY A 33 5.14 -9.78 4.48
CA GLY A 33 4.87 -9.83 5.91
C GLY A 33 4.36 -8.48 6.44
N TYR A 34 3.59 -8.52 7.53
CA TYR A 34 3.29 -7.30 8.29
C TYR A 34 4.57 -6.73 8.91
N PHE A 35 4.52 -5.48 9.36
CA PHE A 35 5.69 -4.76 9.93
C PHE A 35 6.34 -5.47 11.12
N ASP A 36 5.61 -6.32 11.83
CA ASP A 36 6.08 -7.11 12.95
C ASP A 36 6.61 -8.50 12.54
N GLY A 37 6.61 -8.83 11.24
CA GLY A 37 6.97 -10.12 10.69
C GLY A 37 5.86 -11.17 10.72
N THR A 38 4.60 -10.82 11.03
CA THR A 38 3.47 -11.77 10.91
C THR A 38 3.02 -11.99 9.45
N VAL A 39 2.46 -13.17 9.18
CA VAL A 39 1.98 -13.59 7.85
C VAL A 39 0.69 -12.87 7.46
N THR A 40 0.63 -12.35 6.23
CA THR A 40 -0.57 -11.80 5.59
C THR A 40 -1.40 -12.88 4.90
N SER A 41 -2.68 -12.61 4.66
CA SER A 41 -3.54 -13.52 3.88
C SER A 41 -3.10 -13.62 2.41
N GLU A 42 -2.61 -12.52 1.84
CA GLU A 42 -2.10 -12.48 0.46
C GLU A 42 -0.92 -13.45 0.27
N LEU A 43 -0.03 -13.53 1.26
CA LEU A 43 1.10 -14.45 1.23
C LEU A 43 0.66 -15.92 1.30
N VAL A 44 -0.41 -16.24 2.04
CA VAL A 44 -0.98 -17.60 2.08
C VAL A 44 -1.53 -18.00 0.72
N GLU A 45 -2.27 -17.11 0.05
CA GLU A 45 -2.80 -17.38 -1.30
C GLU A 45 -1.68 -17.49 -2.35
N TYR A 46 -0.63 -16.67 -2.24
CA TYR A 46 0.54 -16.72 -3.12
C TYR A 46 1.19 -18.11 -3.14
N TYR A 47 1.42 -18.70 -1.96
CA TYR A 47 1.97 -20.05 -1.86
C TYR A 47 0.96 -21.14 -2.23
N ARG A 48 -0.34 -20.96 -1.92
CA ARG A 48 -1.38 -21.91 -2.34
C ARG A 48 -1.41 -22.04 -3.86
N ALA A 49 -1.42 -20.92 -4.58
CA ALA A 49 -1.49 -20.89 -6.04
C ALA A 49 -0.29 -21.57 -6.74
N ARG A 50 0.83 -21.74 -6.02
CA ARG A 50 2.07 -22.34 -6.53
C ARG A 50 2.28 -23.79 -6.10
N ALA A 51 1.40 -24.29 -5.24
CA ALA A 51 1.43 -25.66 -4.76
C ALA A 51 0.64 -26.59 -5.70
N GLY A 52 0.72 -27.90 -5.47
CA GLY A 52 0.01 -28.89 -6.26
C GLY A 52 0.95 -29.72 -7.11
N SER A 53 1.24 -29.28 -8.34
CA SER A 53 2.06 -30.06 -9.28
C SER A 53 3.54 -30.11 -8.90
N ILE A 54 4.07 -29.10 -8.20
CA ILE A 54 5.46 -29.05 -7.77
C ILE A 54 5.71 -29.94 -6.53
N GLY A 55 6.91 -30.52 -6.42
CA GLY A 55 7.26 -31.49 -5.38
C GLY A 55 7.25 -30.90 -3.98
N ALA A 56 7.90 -29.76 -3.83
CA ALA A 56 7.96 -29.02 -2.57
C ALA A 56 8.06 -27.52 -2.83
N ILE A 57 7.65 -26.73 -1.85
CA ILE A 57 7.85 -25.29 -1.82
C ILE A 57 8.73 -24.96 -0.63
N ILE A 58 9.87 -24.31 -0.90
CA ILE A 58 10.69 -23.70 0.13
C ILE A 58 10.21 -22.26 0.28
N VAL A 59 9.52 -21.99 1.38
CA VAL A 59 9.00 -20.67 1.74
C VAL A 59 10.16 -19.72 2.01
N GLU A 60 9.93 -18.43 1.76
CA GLU A 60 10.90 -17.36 2.00
C GLU A 60 11.55 -17.39 3.39
N CYS A 61 12.70 -16.75 3.49
CA CYS A 61 13.51 -16.76 4.70
C CYS A 61 12.80 -16.07 5.87
N CYS A 62 12.69 -16.79 7.00
CA CYS A 62 12.12 -16.30 8.26
C CYS A 62 13.22 -15.93 9.27
N PHE A 63 13.21 -14.70 9.76
CA PHE A 63 14.23 -14.26 10.71
C PHE A 63 14.01 -14.91 12.08
N VAL A 64 15.08 -15.47 12.66
CA VAL A 64 15.03 -16.14 13.98
C VAL A 64 15.22 -15.18 15.16
N ASP A 65 15.52 -13.91 14.88
CA ASP A 65 15.79 -12.86 15.85
C ASP A 65 15.38 -11.50 15.29
N ASP A 66 14.95 -10.58 16.14
CA ASP A 66 14.49 -9.26 15.72
C ASP A 66 15.64 -8.32 15.28
N PHE A 67 16.90 -8.68 15.54
CA PHE A 67 18.09 -8.08 14.90
C PHE A 67 18.42 -8.69 13.53
N GLY A 68 17.69 -9.73 13.11
CA GLY A 68 17.95 -10.50 11.89
C GLY A 68 17.16 -10.07 10.66
N LEU A 69 16.30 -9.06 10.77
CA LEU A 69 15.41 -8.59 9.70
C LEU A 69 16.21 -7.93 8.56
N ALA A 70 16.39 -8.66 7.45
CA ALA A 70 17.19 -8.17 6.31
C ALA A 70 16.37 -7.52 5.17
N PHE A 71 15.05 -7.60 5.22
CA PHE A 71 14.17 -7.05 4.18
C PHE A 71 12.94 -6.38 4.78
N PRO A 72 12.42 -5.31 4.14
CA PRO A 72 11.10 -4.79 4.47
C PRO A 72 10.04 -5.90 4.28
N GLY A 73 9.15 -6.08 5.25
CA GLY A 73 8.09 -7.09 5.15
C GLY A 73 8.60 -8.54 5.09
N ALA A 74 9.82 -8.83 5.54
CA ALA A 74 10.19 -10.22 5.81
C ALA A 74 9.34 -10.78 6.95
N ILE A 75 9.03 -12.08 6.88
CA ILE A 75 8.29 -12.79 7.94
C ILE A 75 9.25 -13.30 9.01
N GLY A 76 8.77 -13.40 10.25
CA GLY A 76 9.55 -13.78 11.42
C GLY A 76 9.21 -15.19 11.94
N ILE A 77 10.17 -15.78 12.64
CA ILE A 77 10.00 -17.00 13.46
C ILE A 77 10.70 -16.85 14.83
N ASP A 78 10.93 -15.60 15.22
CA ASP A 78 11.63 -15.17 16.42
C ASP A 78 10.83 -15.40 17.72
N ASN A 79 9.50 -15.47 17.63
CA ASN A 79 8.62 -15.67 18.78
C ASN A 79 7.37 -16.52 18.45
N ASP A 80 6.66 -16.98 19.49
CA ASP A 80 5.55 -17.94 19.38
C ASP A 80 4.30 -17.35 18.71
N GLU A 81 4.14 -16.03 18.68
CA GLU A 81 2.98 -15.38 18.04
C GLU A 81 2.99 -15.60 16.52
N LYS A 82 4.15 -15.87 15.93
CA LYS A 82 4.31 -16.10 14.49
C LYS A 82 3.78 -17.46 14.05
N VAL A 83 3.70 -18.43 14.96
CA VAL A 83 3.33 -19.83 14.66
C VAL A 83 1.97 -19.93 13.98
N ALA A 84 0.96 -19.20 14.47
CA ALA A 84 -0.40 -19.28 13.93
C ALA A 84 -0.50 -18.75 12.49
N GLY A 85 0.30 -17.75 12.12
CA GLY A 85 0.37 -17.22 10.76
C GLY A 85 1.11 -18.19 9.83
N LEU A 86 2.28 -18.64 10.27
CA LEU A 86 3.12 -19.62 9.56
C LEU A 86 2.37 -20.93 9.31
N ALA A 87 1.54 -21.37 10.25
CA ALA A 87 0.72 -22.58 10.11
C ALA A 87 -0.28 -22.50 8.95
N LYS A 88 -0.77 -21.30 8.62
CA LYS A 88 -1.66 -21.10 7.48
C LYS A 88 -0.93 -21.31 6.16
N ILE A 89 0.34 -20.91 6.06
CA ILE A 89 1.17 -21.14 4.87
C ILE A 89 1.41 -22.65 4.71
N ALA A 90 1.90 -23.32 5.75
CA ALA A 90 2.15 -24.76 5.72
C ALA A 90 0.89 -25.54 5.33
N ALA A 91 -0.26 -25.23 5.96
CA ALA A 91 -1.52 -25.86 5.64
C ALA A 91 -1.98 -25.59 4.20
N ALA A 92 -1.81 -24.37 3.69
CA ALA A 92 -2.19 -24.02 2.32
C ALA A 92 -1.39 -24.79 1.26
N ILE A 93 -0.07 -24.90 1.44
CA ILE A 93 0.81 -25.64 0.53
C ILE A 93 0.47 -27.14 0.56
N LYS A 94 0.31 -27.70 1.76
CA LYS A 94 0.05 -29.13 1.97
C LYS A 94 -1.34 -29.55 1.50
N ALA A 95 -2.33 -28.67 1.58
CA ALA A 95 -3.69 -28.94 1.09
C ALA A 95 -3.72 -29.21 -0.43
N GLU A 96 -2.86 -28.55 -1.21
CA GLU A 96 -2.70 -28.82 -2.65
C GLU A 96 -1.78 -30.04 -2.90
N GLY A 97 -1.07 -30.51 -1.87
CA GLY A 97 -0.31 -31.75 -1.88
C GLY A 97 1.20 -31.60 -2.11
N SER A 98 1.75 -30.39 -2.12
CA SER A 98 3.20 -30.17 -2.12
C SER A 98 3.76 -30.24 -0.69
N LYS A 99 5.03 -30.60 -0.52
CA LYS A 99 5.71 -30.49 0.78
C LYS A 99 6.01 -29.02 1.11
N ALA A 100 5.83 -28.62 2.36
CA ALA A 100 6.12 -27.27 2.82
C ALA A 100 7.42 -27.23 3.63
N ILE A 101 8.42 -26.49 3.16
CA ILE A 101 9.72 -26.32 3.84
C ILE A 101 9.89 -24.84 4.20
N LEU A 102 10.28 -24.54 5.44
CA LEU A 102 10.51 -23.15 5.88
C LEU A 102 12.01 -22.83 5.90
N GLN A 103 12.43 -21.79 5.19
CA GLN A 103 13.81 -21.33 5.28
C GLN A 103 14.01 -20.45 6.52
N ILE A 104 15.04 -20.71 7.34
CA ILE A 104 15.36 -19.95 8.56
C ILE A 104 16.71 -19.23 8.43
N TYR A 105 16.78 -17.98 8.86
CA TYR A 105 17.97 -17.14 8.68
C TYR A 105 18.13 -16.04 9.73
N HIS A 106 19.27 -15.34 9.64
CA HIS A 106 19.53 -14.07 10.31
C HIS A 106 20.39 -13.17 9.41
N GLY A 107 19.97 -11.93 9.17
CA GLY A 107 20.62 -11.01 8.23
C GLY A 107 22.08 -10.62 8.58
N GLY A 108 22.39 -10.55 9.88
CA GLY A 108 23.75 -10.26 10.36
C GLY A 108 24.23 -8.88 9.89
N ARG A 109 25.47 -8.77 9.40
CA ARG A 109 26.04 -7.51 8.84
C ARG A 109 25.31 -6.95 7.59
N MET A 110 24.32 -7.67 7.06
CA MET A 110 23.51 -7.23 5.91
C MET A 110 22.23 -6.50 6.30
N VAL A 111 21.93 -6.39 7.60
CA VAL A 111 20.74 -5.71 8.10
C VAL A 111 20.93 -4.19 8.00
N ASP A 112 19.96 -3.52 7.40
CA ASP A 112 19.84 -2.06 7.46
C ASP A 112 19.35 -1.66 8.86
N PRO A 113 20.07 -0.79 9.60
CA PRO A 113 19.62 -0.28 10.90
C PRO A 113 18.17 0.22 10.91
N GLN A 114 17.69 0.84 9.82
CA GLN A 114 16.32 1.36 9.74
C GLN A 114 15.26 0.25 9.91
N LEU A 115 15.54 -0.95 9.41
CA LEU A 115 14.63 -2.10 9.51
C LEU A 115 14.49 -2.59 10.95
N ILE A 116 15.50 -2.38 11.78
CA ILE A 116 15.52 -2.79 13.18
C ILE A 116 15.35 -1.59 14.13
N GLY A 117 14.64 -0.54 13.69
CA GLY A 117 14.30 0.62 14.53
C GLY A 117 15.49 1.52 14.84
N GLY A 118 16.46 1.61 13.93
CA GLY A 118 17.70 2.37 14.09
C GLY A 118 18.76 1.66 14.96
N ARG A 119 18.51 0.42 15.40
CA ARG A 119 19.46 -0.36 16.22
C ARG A 119 20.68 -0.79 15.40
N GLN A 120 21.80 -1.04 16.08
CA GLN A 120 23.01 -1.53 15.44
C GLN A 120 22.88 -3.03 15.09
N PRO A 121 23.14 -3.43 13.83
CA PRO A 121 23.17 -4.84 13.44
C PRO A 121 24.20 -5.65 14.22
N VAL A 122 24.07 -6.98 14.24
CA VAL A 122 25.03 -7.90 14.90
C VAL A 122 25.71 -8.82 13.89
N ALA A 123 26.95 -9.20 14.15
CA ALA A 123 27.75 -10.07 13.28
C ALA A 123 28.85 -10.80 14.07
N PRO A 124 29.61 -11.74 13.45
CA PRO A 124 30.73 -12.41 14.13
C PRO A 124 31.84 -11.44 14.52
N SER A 125 32.06 -10.38 13.75
CA SER A 125 33.05 -9.34 13.98
C SER A 125 32.48 -7.97 13.62
N ALA A 126 33.05 -6.90 14.18
CA ALA A 126 32.63 -5.52 13.92
C ALA A 126 33.16 -5.01 12.56
N ILE A 127 32.77 -5.68 11.48
CA ILE A 127 33.24 -5.45 10.12
C ILE A 127 32.02 -5.20 9.23
N ALA A 128 31.92 -4.00 8.66
CA ALA A 128 30.88 -3.66 7.70
C ALA A 128 30.94 -4.56 6.46
N ALA A 129 29.79 -4.77 5.81
CA ALA A 129 29.80 -5.39 4.49
C ALA A 129 30.56 -4.49 3.50
N PRO A 130 31.27 -5.04 2.50
CA PRO A 130 31.99 -4.26 1.49
C PRO A 130 31.01 -3.70 0.44
N ARG A 131 30.05 -2.90 0.90
CA ARG A 131 29.04 -2.20 0.10
C ARG A 131 28.97 -0.76 0.57
N GLU A 132 28.76 0.15 -0.36
CA GLU A 132 28.60 1.56 -0.05
C GLU A 132 27.42 1.76 0.91
N GLY A 133 27.63 2.58 1.96
CA GLY A 133 26.61 2.86 2.98
C GLY A 133 26.34 1.73 3.99
N ALA A 134 27.02 0.59 3.93
CA ALA A 134 26.79 -0.51 4.88
C ALA A 134 27.16 -0.11 6.32
N ALA A 135 26.23 -0.35 7.26
CA ALA A 135 26.47 -0.09 8.67
C ALA A 135 27.55 -1.05 9.24
N THR A 136 28.37 -0.54 10.16
CA THR A 136 29.29 -1.40 10.91
C THR A 136 28.51 -2.13 12.01
N PRO A 137 28.45 -3.48 11.99
CA PRO A 137 27.74 -4.24 13.00
C PRO A 137 28.50 -4.25 14.33
N ARG A 138 27.81 -4.62 15.40
CA ARG A 138 28.40 -5.02 16.67
C ARG A 138 28.85 -6.48 16.59
N ALA A 139 30.03 -6.78 17.11
CA ALA A 139 30.47 -8.16 17.27
C ALA A 139 29.66 -8.85 18.38
N LEU A 140 29.17 -10.07 18.12
CA LEU A 140 28.55 -10.92 19.12
C LEU A 140 29.60 -11.38 20.16
N SER A 141 29.27 -11.39 21.45
CA SER A 141 30.08 -12.07 22.46
C SER A 141 29.98 -13.60 22.29
N ALA A 142 30.91 -14.37 22.87
CA ALA A 142 30.83 -15.84 22.82
C ALA A 142 29.51 -16.38 23.41
N GLU A 143 29.00 -15.75 24.48
CA GLU A 143 27.69 -16.07 25.07
C GLU A 143 26.53 -15.75 24.12
N GLU A 144 26.61 -14.62 23.41
CA GLU A 144 25.60 -14.26 22.42
C GLU A 144 25.63 -15.18 21.19
N VAL A 145 26.79 -15.77 20.84
CA VAL A 145 26.87 -16.80 19.79
C VAL A 145 26.07 -18.04 20.18
N GLU A 146 26.22 -18.53 21.42
CA GLU A 146 25.44 -19.65 21.96
C GLU A 146 23.95 -19.31 22.04
N GLY A 147 23.62 -18.09 22.49
CA GLY A 147 22.25 -17.59 22.48
C GLY A 147 21.64 -17.55 21.07
N MET A 148 22.43 -17.20 20.05
CA MET A 148 21.99 -17.22 18.66
C MET A 148 21.73 -18.64 18.15
N ILE A 149 22.58 -19.62 18.50
CA ILE A 149 22.34 -21.05 18.18
C ILE A 149 21.01 -21.50 18.80
N ALA A 150 20.72 -21.12 20.04
CA ALA A 150 19.45 -21.42 20.69
C ALA A 150 18.25 -20.79 19.96
N LYS A 151 18.37 -19.55 19.46
CA LYS A 151 17.32 -18.88 18.66
C LYS A 151 17.04 -19.61 17.35
N PHE A 152 18.07 -20.11 16.65
CA PHE A 152 17.87 -20.99 15.50
C PHE A 152 17.10 -22.27 15.89
N GLY A 153 17.45 -22.89 17.02
CA GLY A 153 16.72 -24.04 17.56
C GLY A 153 15.24 -23.75 17.83
N GLU A 154 14.93 -22.64 18.49
CA GLU A 154 13.54 -22.23 18.72
C GLU A 154 12.79 -21.94 17.42
N GLY A 155 13.48 -21.39 16.40
CA GLY A 155 12.95 -21.28 15.05
C GLY A 155 12.53 -22.63 14.47
N VAL A 156 13.37 -23.66 14.58
CA VAL A 156 13.06 -25.02 14.13
C VAL A 156 11.85 -25.59 14.88
N ARG A 157 11.82 -25.46 16.22
CA ARG A 157 10.68 -25.91 17.03
C ARG A 157 9.37 -25.26 16.58
N ARG A 158 9.38 -23.96 16.30
CA ARG A 158 8.20 -23.22 15.80
C ARG A 158 7.79 -23.64 14.40
N ALA A 159 8.73 -23.96 13.52
CA ALA A 159 8.43 -24.46 12.17
C ALA A 159 7.71 -25.82 12.25
N ILE A 160 8.19 -26.72 13.12
CA ILE A 160 7.53 -27.99 13.45
C ILE A 160 6.13 -27.75 13.99
N GLN A 161 5.99 -26.85 14.98
CA GLN A 161 4.70 -26.51 15.59
C GLN A 161 3.71 -25.90 14.58
N ALA A 162 4.20 -25.13 13.61
CA ALA A 162 3.40 -24.58 12.52
C ALA A 162 3.00 -25.65 11.47
N GLY A 163 3.56 -26.86 11.52
CA GLY A 163 3.16 -27.98 10.67
C GLY A 163 3.87 -28.04 9.32
N PHE A 164 5.02 -27.38 9.17
CA PHE A 164 5.92 -27.56 8.03
C PHE A 164 6.46 -29.00 8.00
N ASP A 165 6.76 -29.50 6.79
CA ASP A 165 7.38 -30.81 6.58
C ASP A 165 8.91 -30.77 6.71
N GLY A 166 9.50 -29.57 6.82
CA GLY A 166 10.93 -29.40 6.99
C GLY A 166 11.38 -27.97 7.19
N VAL A 167 12.68 -27.80 7.42
CA VAL A 167 13.38 -26.51 7.43
C VAL A 167 14.57 -26.52 6.48
N GLU A 168 14.86 -25.36 5.90
CA GLU A 168 16.12 -25.12 5.21
C GLU A 168 16.97 -24.11 6.00
N ILE A 169 18.17 -24.52 6.40
CA ILE A 169 19.14 -23.67 7.08
C ILE A 169 19.81 -22.76 6.04
N HIS A 170 19.66 -21.44 6.20
CA HIS A 170 20.19 -20.49 5.23
C HIS A 170 21.65 -20.08 5.52
N GLY A 171 22.59 -20.89 5.05
CA GLY A 171 24.04 -20.65 5.10
C GLY A 171 24.62 -19.93 3.88
N ALA A 172 23.85 -19.07 3.22
CA ALA A 172 24.21 -18.46 1.93
C ALA A 172 23.95 -16.93 1.92
N ASN A 173 24.21 -16.30 0.77
CA ASN A 173 23.83 -14.93 0.45
C ASN A 173 24.39 -13.89 1.45
N THR A 174 25.58 -14.15 2.00
CA THR A 174 26.29 -13.31 2.96
C THR A 174 25.57 -13.10 4.29
N TYR A 175 24.61 -13.96 4.65
CA TYR A 175 23.89 -13.91 5.93
C TYR A 175 24.65 -14.60 7.07
N LEU A 176 24.15 -14.45 8.30
CA LEU A 176 24.92 -14.67 9.53
C LEU A 176 25.68 -16.02 9.57
N ILE A 177 25.04 -17.11 9.16
CA ILE A 177 25.69 -18.44 9.13
C ILE A 177 26.89 -18.44 8.17
N GLN A 178 26.73 -17.90 6.96
CA GLN A 178 27.86 -17.70 6.03
C GLN A 178 28.88 -16.73 6.61
N GLN A 179 28.44 -15.69 7.31
CA GLN A 179 29.35 -14.69 7.89
C GLN A 179 30.29 -15.33 8.91
N PHE A 180 29.81 -16.28 9.72
CA PHE A 180 30.67 -17.04 10.63
C PHE A 180 31.66 -17.93 9.86
N TYR A 181 31.27 -18.50 8.73
CA TYR A 181 32.16 -19.35 7.95
C TYR A 181 33.23 -18.57 7.17
N SER A 182 32.87 -17.37 6.70
CA SER A 182 33.72 -16.55 5.86
C SER A 182 34.91 -15.94 6.63
N PRO A 183 36.15 -16.06 6.11
CA PRO A 183 37.30 -15.33 6.66
C PRO A 183 37.21 -13.81 6.43
N ASN A 184 36.30 -13.33 5.58
CA ASN A 184 36.09 -11.90 5.36
C ASN A 184 35.39 -11.24 6.55
N SER A 185 34.27 -11.81 6.96
CA SER A 185 33.38 -11.27 7.99
C SER A 185 33.68 -11.78 9.40
N ASN A 186 34.38 -12.90 9.53
CA ASN A 186 34.73 -13.47 10.83
C ASN A 186 36.25 -13.42 11.05
N GLN A 187 36.67 -12.38 11.77
CA GLN A 187 38.05 -12.16 12.21
C GLN A 187 38.19 -12.36 13.72
N ARG A 188 37.34 -13.19 14.33
CA ARG A 188 37.45 -13.54 15.74
C ARG A 188 38.71 -14.37 15.99
N ASP A 189 39.22 -14.28 17.21
CA ASP A 189 40.38 -15.01 17.73
C ASP A 189 40.00 -16.08 18.76
N ASP A 190 38.70 -16.30 18.99
CA ASP A 190 38.17 -17.34 19.85
C ASP A 190 37.79 -18.62 19.07
N GLU A 191 37.10 -19.56 19.74
CA GLU A 191 36.74 -20.84 19.13
C GLU A 191 35.76 -20.73 17.97
N TRP A 192 35.11 -19.57 17.79
CA TRP A 192 34.17 -19.31 16.71
C TRP A 192 34.82 -18.69 15.48
N GLY A 193 36.13 -18.37 15.51
CA GLY A 193 36.84 -17.79 14.37
C GLY A 193 38.32 -18.18 14.26
N GLY A 194 39.06 -17.44 13.43
CA GLY A 194 40.47 -17.72 13.17
C GLY A 194 40.68 -18.86 12.18
N SER A 195 40.75 -20.10 12.64
CA SER A 195 40.98 -21.26 11.76
C SER A 195 39.73 -21.63 10.95
N ARG A 196 39.91 -22.35 9.83
CA ARG A 196 38.78 -22.89 9.04
C ARG A 196 37.89 -23.82 9.87
N ASP A 197 38.50 -24.62 10.76
CA ASP A 197 37.79 -25.53 11.67
C ASP A 197 36.91 -24.77 12.66
N ASN A 198 37.42 -23.69 13.24
CA ASN A 198 36.68 -22.85 14.18
C ASN A 198 35.53 -22.10 13.49
N ARG A 199 35.79 -21.51 12.31
CA ARG A 199 34.74 -20.84 11.51
C ARG A 199 33.61 -21.80 11.09
N ALA A 200 33.91 -23.09 10.90
CA ALA A 200 32.89 -24.10 10.60
C ALA A 200 32.00 -24.45 11.81
N ARG A 201 32.41 -24.13 13.04
CA ARG A 201 31.67 -24.56 14.24
C ARG A 201 30.26 -24.00 14.32
N PHE A 202 30.06 -22.72 13.98
CA PHE A 202 28.73 -22.11 14.08
C PHE A 202 27.71 -22.75 13.11
N PRO A 203 27.98 -22.89 11.79
CA PRO A 203 27.12 -23.66 10.89
C PRO A 203 26.81 -25.08 11.39
N LEU A 204 27.82 -25.79 11.91
CA LEU A 204 27.66 -27.16 12.40
C LEU A 204 26.85 -27.21 13.69
N ALA A 205 27.02 -26.25 14.60
CA ALA A 205 26.23 -26.15 15.82
C ALA A 205 24.76 -25.82 15.52
N VAL A 206 24.49 -24.98 14.50
CA VAL A 206 23.12 -24.72 14.01
C VAL A 206 22.49 -26.01 13.44
N LEU A 207 23.25 -26.85 12.74
CA LEU A 207 22.76 -28.15 12.30
C LEU A 207 22.52 -29.10 13.49
N ASP A 208 23.43 -29.15 14.46
CA ASP A 208 23.33 -30.00 15.64
C ASP A 208 22.10 -29.64 16.52
N ILE A 209 21.82 -28.34 16.72
CA ILE A 209 20.61 -27.90 17.43
C ILE A 209 19.34 -28.18 16.61
N THR A 210 19.38 -28.06 15.28
CA THR A 210 18.25 -28.41 14.40
C THR A 210 17.88 -29.88 14.58
N HIS A 211 18.87 -30.77 14.49
CA HIS A 211 18.71 -32.20 14.76
C HIS A 211 18.15 -32.50 16.15
N LYS A 212 18.62 -31.77 17.16
CA LYS A 212 18.11 -31.91 18.53
C LYS A 212 16.62 -31.54 18.60
N MET A 213 16.19 -30.45 17.95
CA MET A 213 14.80 -30.03 17.93
C MET A 213 13.92 -31.00 17.14
N VAL A 214 14.38 -31.48 15.99
CA VAL A 214 13.66 -32.47 15.17
C VAL A 214 13.42 -33.76 15.97
N ARG A 215 14.47 -34.34 16.58
CA ARG A 215 14.32 -35.54 17.43
C ARG A 215 13.36 -35.34 18.62
N GLN A 216 13.22 -34.11 19.09
CA GLN A 216 12.41 -33.81 20.28
C GLN A 216 10.95 -33.51 19.93
N TYR A 217 10.68 -32.88 18.78
CA TYR A 217 9.39 -32.28 18.48
C TYR A 217 8.74 -32.77 17.17
N ALA A 218 9.49 -33.41 16.27
CA ALA A 218 9.00 -33.88 14.97
C ALA A 218 9.08 -35.41 14.85
N ASP A 219 8.50 -35.93 13.76
CA ASP A 219 8.72 -37.32 13.34
C ASP A 219 9.97 -37.44 12.45
N ASP A 220 10.37 -38.69 12.16
CA ASP A 220 11.55 -39.00 11.36
C ASP A 220 11.43 -38.52 9.89
N ALA A 221 10.23 -38.12 9.44
CA ALA A 221 10.01 -37.64 8.07
C ALA A 221 10.29 -36.14 7.90
N PHE A 222 10.61 -35.42 8.99
CA PHE A 222 10.92 -33.98 8.94
C PHE A 222 12.23 -33.72 8.19
N ILE A 223 12.16 -32.88 7.16
CA ILE A 223 13.26 -32.63 6.22
C ILE A 223 14.20 -31.55 6.78
N ILE A 224 15.52 -31.79 6.72
CA ILE A 224 16.57 -30.82 7.06
C ILE A 224 17.42 -30.52 5.82
N GLY A 225 17.22 -29.35 5.22
CA GLY A 225 18.03 -28.83 4.12
C GLY A 225 19.09 -27.83 4.56
N TYR A 226 20.15 -27.66 3.76
CA TYR A 226 21.14 -26.61 3.96
C TYR A 226 21.48 -25.89 2.64
N ARG A 227 21.25 -24.56 2.60
CA ARG A 227 21.57 -23.72 1.44
C ARG A 227 22.89 -22.99 1.64
N PHE A 228 23.75 -23.00 0.63
CA PHE A 228 25.08 -22.39 0.71
C PHE A 228 25.44 -21.56 -0.53
N SER A 229 26.29 -20.55 -0.34
CA SER A 229 26.97 -19.84 -1.42
C SER A 229 28.31 -20.51 -1.69
N PRO A 230 28.60 -21.02 -2.91
CA PRO A 230 29.82 -21.79 -3.16
C PRO A 230 31.11 -21.01 -3.01
N GLU A 231 31.08 -19.70 -3.24
CA GLU A 231 32.25 -18.82 -3.27
C GLU A 231 31.85 -17.40 -2.88
N GLU A 232 32.85 -16.59 -2.52
CA GLU A 232 32.72 -15.18 -2.14
C GLU A 232 33.80 -14.35 -2.87
N MET A 233 33.44 -13.18 -3.41
CA MET A 233 34.34 -12.34 -4.23
C MET A 233 35.46 -11.72 -3.39
N GLU A 234 35.18 -11.50 -2.12
CA GLU A 234 36.03 -10.82 -1.17
C GLU A 234 37.37 -11.53 -0.97
N VAL A 235 38.42 -10.76 -0.63
CA VAL A 235 39.77 -11.27 -0.33
C VAL A 235 40.20 -10.71 1.04
N PRO A 236 40.40 -11.57 2.06
CA PRO A 236 40.09 -13.00 2.09
C PRO A 236 38.57 -13.23 1.97
N GLY A 237 38.16 -14.41 1.49
CA GLY A 237 36.76 -14.82 1.35
C GLY A 237 36.67 -16.34 1.17
N ILE A 238 35.45 -16.87 1.10
CA ILE A 238 35.19 -18.30 0.88
C ILE A 238 35.67 -18.72 -0.53
N ARG A 239 36.51 -19.76 -0.58
CA ARG A 239 36.91 -20.43 -1.83
C ARG A 239 36.21 -21.77 -1.96
N PHE A 240 36.19 -22.34 -3.16
CA PHE A 240 35.47 -23.58 -3.41
C PHE A 240 35.97 -24.75 -2.54
N ASP A 241 37.27 -24.83 -2.25
CA ASP A 241 37.84 -25.80 -1.30
C ASP A 241 37.33 -25.63 0.13
N ASP A 242 37.08 -24.39 0.57
CA ASP A 242 36.44 -24.13 1.86
C ASP A 242 34.99 -24.63 1.82
N THR A 243 34.27 -24.38 0.73
CA THR A 243 32.91 -24.90 0.56
C THR A 243 32.90 -26.42 0.65
N MET A 244 33.74 -27.12 -0.11
CA MET A 244 33.84 -28.59 -0.03
C MET A 244 34.13 -29.06 1.40
N TYR A 245 35.05 -28.39 2.10
CA TYR A 245 35.34 -28.69 3.51
C TYR A 245 34.09 -28.62 4.40
N LEU A 246 33.27 -27.58 4.26
CA LEU A 246 32.05 -27.43 5.04
C LEU A 246 31.00 -28.49 4.67
N LEU A 247 30.79 -28.73 3.37
CA LEU A 247 29.80 -29.69 2.88
C LEU A 247 30.09 -31.11 3.37
N GLU A 248 31.35 -31.54 3.39
CA GLU A 248 31.76 -32.83 3.95
C GLU A 248 31.38 -32.96 5.44
N LYS A 249 31.54 -31.88 6.22
CA LYS A 249 31.21 -31.86 7.65
C LYS A 249 29.70 -31.83 7.91
N LEU A 250 28.93 -31.20 7.03
CA LEU A 250 27.47 -31.19 7.07
C LEU A 250 26.93 -32.57 6.70
N ALA A 251 27.43 -33.19 5.63
CA ALA A 251 27.04 -34.53 5.21
C ALA A 251 27.31 -35.57 6.31
N ALA A 252 28.48 -35.50 6.96
CA ALA A 252 28.83 -36.38 8.08
C ALA A 252 27.90 -36.23 9.31
N ARG A 253 27.17 -35.12 9.44
CA ARG A 253 26.18 -34.87 10.50
C ARG A 253 24.74 -35.16 10.10
N GLY A 254 24.51 -35.50 8.83
CA GLY A 254 23.20 -35.77 8.26
C GLY A 254 22.47 -34.48 7.86
N VAL A 255 22.29 -34.28 6.57
CA VAL A 255 21.32 -33.35 5.99
C VAL A 255 20.61 -34.10 4.88
N ASP A 256 19.34 -33.77 4.62
CA ASP A 256 18.54 -34.46 3.62
C ASP A 256 18.78 -33.94 2.21
N TYR A 257 19.24 -32.70 2.08
CA TYR A 257 19.72 -32.15 0.82
C TYR A 257 20.62 -30.92 1.02
N LEU A 258 21.41 -30.62 -0.01
CA LEU A 258 22.24 -29.42 -0.12
C LEU A 258 21.74 -28.55 -1.27
N HIS A 259 21.60 -27.24 -1.05
CA HIS A 259 21.06 -26.31 -2.06
C HIS A 259 22.11 -25.29 -2.51
N PHE A 260 22.52 -25.42 -3.78
CA PHE A 260 23.51 -24.57 -4.45
C PHE A 260 22.90 -23.19 -4.74
N SER A 261 23.30 -22.14 -4.00
CA SER A 261 22.84 -20.78 -4.25
C SER A 261 23.71 -20.09 -5.31
N VAL A 262 23.32 -20.21 -6.58
CA VAL A 262 23.98 -19.57 -7.73
C VAL A 262 22.98 -18.82 -8.61
N GLY A 263 23.45 -17.80 -9.32
CA GLY A 263 22.60 -17.00 -10.23
C GLY A 263 22.22 -17.72 -11.54
N ALA A 264 23.00 -18.75 -11.92
CA ALA A 264 22.77 -19.60 -13.08
C ALA A 264 23.19 -21.03 -12.76
N THR A 265 22.37 -22.01 -13.17
CA THR A 265 22.52 -23.44 -12.77
C THR A 265 23.90 -24.01 -13.08
N LEU A 266 24.47 -23.68 -14.26
CA LEU A 266 25.80 -24.13 -14.70
C LEU A 266 26.89 -23.05 -14.56
N ARG A 267 26.74 -22.11 -13.62
CA ARG A 267 27.72 -21.04 -13.44
C ARG A 267 29.10 -21.61 -13.03
N PRO A 268 30.20 -21.24 -13.70
CA PRO A 268 31.56 -21.55 -13.26
C PRO A 268 31.95 -20.71 -12.03
N SER A 269 33.23 -20.78 -11.65
CA SER A 269 33.76 -20.01 -10.53
C SER A 269 33.63 -18.50 -10.78
N ILE A 270 33.27 -17.76 -9.72
CA ILE A 270 33.33 -16.29 -9.73
C ILE A 270 34.68 -15.74 -9.27
N VAL A 271 35.52 -16.60 -8.67
CA VAL A 271 36.84 -16.21 -8.18
C VAL A 271 37.91 -16.52 -9.23
N ASP A 272 37.87 -17.73 -9.79
CA ASP A 272 38.73 -18.13 -10.91
C ASP A 272 37.91 -18.10 -12.21
N THR A 273 37.84 -16.91 -12.80
CA THR A 273 37.08 -16.67 -14.04
C THR A 273 37.77 -17.25 -15.28
N SER A 274 38.97 -17.84 -15.14
CA SER A 274 39.70 -18.47 -16.24
C SER A 274 39.30 -19.92 -16.48
N ASP A 275 38.75 -20.60 -15.47
CA ASP A 275 38.28 -21.97 -15.55
C ASP A 275 36.77 -22.02 -15.85
N PRO A 276 36.36 -22.47 -17.06
CA PRO A 276 34.96 -22.50 -17.47
C PRO A 276 34.18 -23.67 -16.84
N THR A 277 34.83 -24.56 -16.08
CA THR A 277 34.19 -25.74 -15.50
C THR A 277 33.07 -25.34 -14.54
N PRO A 278 31.81 -25.79 -14.75
CA PRO A 278 30.71 -25.55 -13.83
C PRO A 278 31.01 -26.03 -12.41
N LEU A 279 30.62 -25.26 -11.40
CA LEU A 279 30.91 -25.62 -10.01
C LEU A 279 30.25 -26.94 -9.56
N ILE A 280 29.12 -27.32 -10.16
CA ILE A 280 28.49 -28.61 -9.90
C ILE A 280 29.33 -29.79 -10.39
N GLU A 281 30.05 -29.65 -11.50
CA GLU A 281 30.97 -30.69 -11.99
C GLU A 281 32.19 -30.81 -11.06
N LYS A 282 32.73 -29.67 -10.60
CA LYS A 282 33.80 -29.66 -9.58
C LYS A 282 33.34 -30.32 -8.29
N TYR A 283 32.12 -30.02 -7.83
CA TYR A 283 31.51 -30.69 -6.67
C TYR A 283 31.45 -32.21 -6.85
N CYS A 284 30.96 -32.68 -8.00
CA CYS A 284 30.88 -34.10 -8.31
C CYS A 284 32.25 -34.79 -8.35
N ALA A 285 33.28 -34.09 -8.82
CA ALA A 285 34.64 -34.61 -8.89
C ALA A 285 35.36 -34.64 -7.52
N MET A 286 35.03 -33.70 -6.62
CA MET A 286 35.74 -33.50 -5.35
C MET A 286 35.07 -34.18 -4.14
N ARG A 287 33.77 -34.49 -4.22
CA ARG A 287 33.00 -35.03 -3.08
C ARG A 287 33.44 -36.44 -2.66
N SER A 288 33.41 -36.70 -1.36
CA SER A 288 33.56 -38.04 -0.80
C SER A 288 32.34 -38.92 -1.07
N GLU A 289 32.47 -40.23 -0.80
CA GLU A 289 31.33 -41.16 -0.87
C GLU A 289 30.20 -40.76 0.10
N THR A 290 30.55 -40.20 1.28
CA THR A 290 29.58 -39.72 2.27
C THR A 290 28.80 -38.52 1.75
N LEU A 291 29.50 -37.53 1.19
CA LEU A 291 28.86 -36.35 0.61
C LEU A 291 28.05 -36.70 -0.65
N ALA A 292 28.48 -37.71 -1.42
CA ALA A 292 27.73 -38.20 -2.58
C ALA A 292 26.38 -38.87 -2.22
N GLN A 293 26.15 -39.26 -0.95
CA GLN A 293 24.84 -39.78 -0.51
C GLN A 293 23.82 -38.67 -0.25
N VAL A 294 24.25 -37.40 -0.18
CA VAL A 294 23.37 -36.27 0.07
C VAL A 294 22.93 -35.67 -1.26
N PRO A 295 21.62 -35.67 -1.58
CA PRO A 295 21.10 -35.04 -2.79
C PRO A 295 21.50 -33.56 -2.88
N VAL A 296 21.92 -33.13 -4.07
CA VAL A 296 22.26 -31.73 -4.33
C VAL A 296 21.23 -31.08 -5.26
N MET A 297 20.78 -29.89 -4.88
CA MET A 297 19.74 -29.12 -5.55
C MET A 297 20.34 -27.88 -6.22
N GLY A 298 20.08 -27.73 -7.52
CA GLY A 298 20.50 -26.59 -8.32
C GLY A 298 19.41 -25.50 -8.43
N VAL A 299 19.82 -24.25 -8.60
CA VAL A 299 18.93 -23.11 -8.86
C VAL A 299 19.59 -22.12 -9.83
N GLY A 300 18.79 -21.31 -10.51
CA GLY A 300 19.25 -20.17 -11.30
C GLY A 300 19.05 -20.37 -12.80
N GLY A 301 18.30 -19.48 -13.42
CA GLY A 301 18.07 -19.49 -14.88
C GLY A 301 17.13 -20.59 -15.40
N VAL A 302 16.45 -21.35 -14.53
CA VAL A 302 15.50 -22.39 -14.95
C VAL A 302 14.17 -21.75 -15.36
N VAL A 303 13.79 -21.90 -16.64
CA VAL A 303 12.51 -21.43 -17.20
C VAL A 303 11.73 -22.58 -17.82
N ASN A 304 12.41 -23.50 -18.48
CA ASN A 304 11.81 -24.61 -19.23
C ASN A 304 12.30 -25.98 -18.75
N ALA A 305 11.64 -27.04 -19.24
CA ALA A 305 12.00 -28.43 -18.93
C ALA A 305 13.47 -28.73 -19.27
N ALA A 306 13.94 -28.21 -20.40
CA ALA A 306 15.31 -28.40 -20.88
C ALA A 306 16.36 -27.83 -19.91
N ASP A 307 16.09 -26.69 -19.25
CA ASP A 307 17.01 -26.09 -18.29
C ASP A 307 17.15 -26.97 -17.03
N ALA A 308 16.03 -27.55 -16.57
CA ALA A 308 16.03 -28.47 -15.43
C ALA A 308 16.74 -29.78 -15.76
N GLU A 309 16.46 -30.38 -16.92
CA GLU A 309 17.15 -31.60 -17.38
C GLU A 309 18.66 -31.35 -17.57
N GLN A 310 19.04 -30.20 -18.13
CA GLN A 310 20.45 -29.82 -18.24
C GLN A 310 21.12 -29.75 -16.87
N GLY A 311 20.46 -29.19 -15.85
CA GLY A 311 20.97 -29.22 -14.48
C GLY A 311 21.21 -30.66 -13.99
N LEU A 312 20.24 -31.55 -14.19
CA LEU A 312 20.37 -32.94 -13.76
C LEU A 312 21.48 -33.69 -14.53
N ASP A 313 21.72 -33.39 -15.81
CA ASP A 313 22.79 -33.99 -16.61
C ASP A 313 24.20 -33.64 -16.11
N HIS A 314 24.35 -32.46 -15.49
CA HIS A 314 25.61 -31.99 -14.93
C HIS A 314 25.82 -32.38 -13.45
N GLY A 315 24.90 -33.14 -12.87
CA GLY A 315 25.08 -33.79 -11.57
C GLY A 315 24.23 -33.25 -10.43
N TYR A 316 23.24 -32.38 -10.71
CA TYR A 316 22.19 -32.10 -9.73
C TYR A 316 21.20 -33.27 -9.61
N ASP A 317 20.66 -33.47 -8.41
CA ASP A 317 19.62 -34.47 -8.14
C ASP A 317 18.21 -33.86 -8.16
N LEU A 318 18.13 -32.58 -7.78
CA LEU A 318 16.90 -31.80 -7.62
C LEU A 318 17.07 -30.43 -8.28
N MET A 319 15.97 -29.82 -8.74
CA MET A 319 15.97 -28.50 -9.35
C MET A 319 14.99 -27.57 -8.64
N ALA A 320 15.50 -26.43 -8.16
CA ALA A 320 14.72 -25.35 -7.61
C ALA A 320 14.45 -24.28 -8.68
N VAL A 321 13.23 -23.72 -8.66
CA VAL A 321 12.76 -22.75 -9.66
C VAL A 321 12.27 -21.50 -8.96
N GLY A 322 12.83 -20.35 -9.36
CA GLY A 322 12.52 -19.04 -8.78
C GLY A 322 11.59 -18.22 -9.67
N ARG A 323 12.18 -17.37 -10.51
CA ARG A 323 11.48 -16.39 -11.38
C ARG A 323 10.31 -16.99 -12.18
N ALA A 324 10.48 -18.18 -12.76
CA ALA A 324 9.41 -18.82 -13.53
C ALA A 324 8.20 -19.19 -12.68
N CYS A 325 8.38 -19.59 -11.41
CA CYS A 325 7.28 -19.82 -10.48
C CYS A 325 6.59 -18.52 -10.02
N ILE A 326 7.26 -17.35 -10.09
CA ILE A 326 6.60 -16.06 -9.88
C ILE A 326 5.65 -15.80 -11.06
N ALA A 327 6.17 -15.88 -12.28
CA ALA A 327 5.44 -15.59 -13.50
C ALA A 327 4.30 -16.58 -13.78
N TYR A 328 4.52 -17.86 -13.48
CA TYR A 328 3.60 -18.96 -13.75
C TYR A 328 3.31 -19.73 -12.46
N PRO A 329 2.20 -19.44 -11.75
CA PRO A 329 1.84 -20.14 -10.52
C PRO A 329 1.75 -21.66 -10.73
N ASP A 330 1.28 -22.08 -11.90
CA ASP A 330 1.11 -23.47 -12.32
C ASP A 330 2.32 -24.02 -13.12
N TRP A 331 3.50 -23.40 -13.01
CA TRP A 331 4.70 -23.71 -13.82
C TRP A 331 4.96 -25.21 -14.01
N ALA A 332 5.02 -25.98 -12.92
CA ALA A 332 5.34 -27.41 -13.00
C ALA A 332 4.26 -28.23 -13.76
N ALA A 333 3.00 -27.79 -13.73
CA ALA A 333 1.93 -28.42 -14.50
C ALA A 333 2.08 -28.14 -16.00
N ARG A 334 2.44 -26.92 -16.38
CA ARG A 334 2.72 -26.53 -17.77
C ARG A 334 3.90 -27.28 -18.36
N ILE A 335 4.98 -27.40 -17.60
CA ILE A 335 6.14 -28.22 -17.99
C ILE A 335 5.76 -29.70 -18.15
N ALA A 336 4.93 -30.23 -17.23
CA ALA A 336 4.42 -31.60 -17.37
C ALA A 336 3.52 -31.79 -18.60
N ALA A 337 2.82 -30.74 -19.03
CA ALA A 337 2.04 -30.72 -20.27
C ALA A 337 2.91 -30.55 -21.54
N GLY A 338 4.21 -30.30 -21.40
CA GLY A 338 5.14 -30.08 -22.50
C GLY A 338 5.09 -28.67 -23.10
N GLU A 339 4.60 -27.68 -22.36
CA GLU A 339 4.64 -26.28 -22.77
C GLU A 339 6.08 -25.74 -22.75
N GLU A 340 6.37 -24.86 -23.70
CA GLU A 340 7.57 -24.03 -23.72
C GLU A 340 7.18 -22.59 -23.35
N LEU A 341 7.82 -22.05 -22.32
CA LEU A 341 7.47 -20.79 -21.67
C LEU A 341 8.54 -19.72 -21.95
N GLU A 342 8.08 -18.50 -22.17
CA GLU A 342 8.92 -17.30 -22.21
C GLU A 342 8.88 -16.62 -20.83
N LEU A 343 10.00 -16.11 -20.30
CA LEU A 343 9.97 -15.51 -18.96
C LEU A 343 9.44 -14.06 -18.99
N PHE A 344 8.12 -13.89 -18.85
CA PHE A 344 7.49 -12.59 -18.64
C PHE A 344 6.20 -12.68 -17.82
N ILE A 345 5.72 -11.52 -17.34
CA ILE A 345 4.48 -11.37 -16.59
C ILE A 345 3.60 -10.32 -17.28
N ASP A 346 2.36 -10.68 -17.58
CA ASP A 346 1.37 -9.74 -18.11
C ASP A 346 0.96 -8.72 -17.03
N SER A 347 1.18 -7.42 -17.31
CA SER A 347 0.87 -6.30 -16.41
C SER A 347 -0.57 -6.31 -15.88
N THR A 348 -1.51 -6.86 -16.66
CA THR A 348 -2.94 -6.90 -16.35
C THR A 348 -3.34 -8.10 -15.49
N ARG A 349 -2.42 -9.03 -15.24
CA ARG A 349 -2.71 -10.33 -14.63
C ARG A 349 -2.21 -10.48 -13.19
N ARG A 350 -1.66 -9.44 -12.56
CA ARG A 350 -1.12 -9.51 -11.17
C ARG A 350 -2.05 -10.23 -10.20
N GLU A 351 -3.30 -9.79 -10.12
CA GLU A 351 -4.30 -10.37 -9.21
C GLU A 351 -4.63 -11.82 -9.57
N ALA A 352 -4.77 -12.12 -10.87
CA ALA A 352 -5.04 -13.48 -11.37
C ALA A 352 -3.88 -14.45 -11.08
N LEU A 353 -2.64 -13.96 -11.14
CA LEU A 353 -1.42 -14.73 -10.83
C LEU A 353 -1.13 -14.77 -9.31
N THR A 354 -1.98 -14.13 -8.50
CA THR A 354 -1.86 -14.07 -7.05
C THR A 354 -0.48 -13.55 -6.62
N ILE A 355 0.07 -12.57 -7.33
CA ILE A 355 1.38 -11.98 -7.02
C ILE A 355 1.19 -10.81 -6.03
N PRO A 356 1.76 -10.89 -4.82
CA PRO A 356 1.62 -9.83 -3.83
C PRO A 356 2.13 -8.48 -4.34
N GLU A 357 1.45 -7.39 -3.95
CA GLU A 357 1.85 -6.04 -4.36
C GLU A 357 3.32 -5.72 -4.00
N PRO A 358 3.85 -6.00 -2.79
CA PRO A 358 5.25 -5.71 -2.49
C PRO A 358 6.23 -6.50 -3.36
N LEU A 359 5.90 -7.74 -3.73
CA LEU A 359 6.70 -8.56 -4.64
C LEU A 359 6.61 -8.04 -6.08
N TRP A 360 5.43 -7.56 -6.51
CA TRP A 360 5.23 -6.96 -7.82
C TRP A 360 6.12 -5.73 -8.05
N ARG A 361 6.36 -4.95 -6.99
CA ARG A 361 7.25 -3.77 -6.99
C ARG A 361 8.72 -4.09 -6.73
N PHE A 362 9.06 -5.37 -6.59
CA PHE A 362 10.44 -5.76 -6.40
C PHE A 362 11.17 -5.72 -7.74
N SER A 363 12.34 -5.07 -7.81
CA SER A 363 13.04 -4.79 -9.09
C SER A 363 13.24 -6.02 -9.98
N LEU A 364 13.48 -7.19 -9.39
CA LEU A 364 13.59 -8.46 -10.12
C LEU A 364 12.30 -8.87 -10.83
N VAL A 365 11.14 -8.60 -10.21
CA VAL A 365 9.81 -8.90 -10.75
C VAL A 365 9.38 -7.83 -11.73
N GLU A 366 9.63 -6.56 -11.42
CA GLU A 366 9.39 -5.44 -12.33
C GLU A 366 10.06 -5.67 -13.69
N ALA A 367 11.30 -6.16 -13.70
CA ALA A 367 12.03 -6.49 -14.92
C ALA A 367 11.40 -7.63 -15.77
N MET A 368 10.45 -8.40 -15.21
CA MET A 368 9.71 -9.43 -15.94
C MET A 368 8.35 -8.95 -16.45
N ILE A 369 7.84 -7.80 -15.97
CA ILE A 369 6.51 -7.31 -16.34
C ILE A 369 6.55 -6.73 -17.74
N ARG A 370 5.61 -7.17 -18.58
CA ARG A 370 5.34 -6.60 -19.91
C ARG A 370 3.94 -5.99 -19.91
N ASP A 371 3.84 -4.76 -20.37
CA ASP A 371 2.54 -4.09 -20.45
C ASP A 371 1.73 -4.62 -21.63
N MET A 372 0.70 -5.43 -21.33
CA MET A 372 -0.20 -6.02 -22.32
C MET A 372 -1.53 -5.26 -22.43
N SER A 373 -1.69 -4.13 -21.72
CA SER A 373 -2.94 -3.35 -21.68
C SER A 373 -3.30 -2.68 -23.02
N MET A 374 -2.35 -2.64 -23.97
CA MET A 374 -2.45 -1.89 -25.23
C MET A 374 -2.99 -2.67 -26.44
N GLY A 375 -3.04 -4.01 -26.40
CA GLY A 375 -3.40 -4.81 -27.58
C GLY A 375 -2.52 -4.55 -28.82
N ASP A 376 -3.01 -4.84 -30.03
CA ASP A 376 -2.36 -4.66 -31.34
C ASP A 376 -2.26 -3.18 -31.82
N ALA A 377 -2.18 -2.19 -30.92
CA ALA A 377 -2.21 -0.78 -31.29
C ALA A 377 -0.98 -0.38 -32.14
N LYS A 378 -1.22 0.21 -33.32
CA LYS A 378 -0.19 0.76 -34.22
C LYS A 378 -0.11 2.29 -34.09
N PHE A 379 1.10 2.83 -34.15
CA PHE A 379 1.38 4.27 -34.15
C PHE A 379 1.88 4.74 -35.51
N LYS A 380 1.66 6.02 -35.82
CA LYS A 380 2.37 6.68 -36.90
C LYS A 380 3.80 7.01 -36.44
N PRO A 381 4.85 6.53 -37.13
CA PRO A 381 6.21 6.88 -36.78
C PRO A 381 6.46 8.39 -36.86
N GLY A 382 7.12 8.94 -35.85
CA GLY A 382 7.45 10.37 -35.80
C GLY A 382 7.73 10.89 -34.40
N VAL A 383 8.11 12.17 -34.33
CA VAL A 383 8.31 12.89 -33.07
C VAL A 383 7.08 13.74 -32.78
N PHE A 384 6.51 13.55 -31.61
CA PHE A 384 5.34 14.28 -31.12
C PHE A 384 5.77 15.16 -29.95
N VAL A 385 5.48 16.45 -30.04
CA VAL A 385 5.89 17.45 -29.04
C VAL A 385 4.71 17.77 -28.15
N GLU A 386 4.86 17.53 -26.85
CA GLU A 386 3.83 17.75 -25.86
C GLU A 386 4.26 18.77 -24.82
N THR A 387 3.40 19.76 -24.58
CA THR A 387 3.55 20.72 -23.50
C THR A 387 2.65 20.31 -22.34
N VAL A 388 3.25 20.03 -21.19
CA VAL A 388 2.56 19.58 -19.97
C VAL A 388 2.98 20.44 -18.78
N GLN A 389 2.12 20.56 -17.77
CA GLN A 389 2.45 21.26 -16.52
C GLN A 389 2.68 20.28 -15.38
N ASP A 390 3.74 20.52 -14.60
CA ASP A 390 3.84 20.02 -13.22
C ASP A 390 3.33 21.08 -12.22
N ASP A 391 3.51 20.87 -10.91
CA ASP A 391 3.02 21.80 -9.88
C ASP A 391 3.67 23.21 -9.91
N VAL A 392 4.81 23.37 -10.61
CA VAL A 392 5.69 24.53 -10.54
C VAL A 392 6.10 25.07 -11.93
N ASN A 393 6.23 24.23 -12.95
CA ASN A 393 6.82 24.54 -14.25
C ASN A 393 6.02 23.93 -15.42
N GLU A 394 6.19 24.56 -16.59
CA GLU A 394 5.79 24.00 -17.88
C GLU A 394 6.95 23.18 -18.47
N LEU A 395 6.67 21.95 -18.89
CA LEU A 395 7.61 21.02 -19.49
C LEU A 395 7.23 20.80 -20.95
N VAL A 396 8.22 20.84 -21.84
CA VAL A 396 8.06 20.52 -23.25
C VAL A 396 8.82 19.22 -23.51
N ILE A 397 8.10 18.17 -23.89
CA ILE A 397 8.61 16.81 -24.02
C ILE A 397 8.43 16.34 -25.46
N ASN A 398 9.52 15.88 -26.07
CA ASN A 398 9.52 15.24 -27.37
C ASN A 398 9.40 13.73 -27.17
N VAL A 399 8.40 13.11 -27.77
CA VAL A 399 8.18 11.67 -27.71
C VAL A 399 8.33 11.10 -29.11
N SER A 400 9.35 10.26 -29.29
CA SER A 400 9.62 9.57 -30.54
C SER A 400 8.87 8.24 -30.55
N LEU A 401 7.98 8.05 -31.51
CA LEU A 401 7.21 6.82 -31.69
C LEU A 401 7.65 6.12 -32.98
N GLU A 402 7.77 4.81 -32.91
CA GLU A 402 7.84 3.88 -34.05
C GLU A 402 6.50 3.16 -34.19
N ASN A 403 6.34 2.28 -35.20
CA ASN A 403 5.04 1.66 -35.52
C ASN A 403 4.37 0.93 -34.36
N ASP A 404 5.15 0.38 -33.43
CA ASP A 404 4.72 -0.51 -32.34
C ASP A 404 5.38 -0.19 -30.99
N ARG A 405 6.11 0.93 -30.86
CA ARG A 405 6.82 1.29 -29.62
C ARG A 405 7.12 2.78 -29.45
N ILE A 406 7.38 3.15 -28.21
CA ILE A 406 8.02 4.40 -27.79
C ILE A 406 9.53 4.21 -27.96
N ALA A 407 10.11 4.92 -28.94
CA ALA A 407 11.51 4.82 -29.28
C ALA A 407 12.39 5.71 -28.39
N ASP A 408 11.91 6.90 -28.04
CA ASP A 408 12.63 7.81 -27.17
C ASP A 408 11.71 8.86 -26.54
N ILE A 409 12.17 9.46 -25.45
CA ILE A 409 11.54 10.58 -24.75
C ILE A 409 12.64 11.58 -24.42
N GLU A 410 12.52 12.81 -24.89
CA GLU A 410 13.51 13.86 -24.62
C GLU A 410 12.83 15.09 -24.03
N LEU A 411 13.49 15.72 -23.07
CA LEU A 411 13.06 17.03 -22.57
C LEU A 411 13.62 18.14 -23.46
N ALA A 412 12.77 19.02 -23.99
CA ALA A 412 13.24 20.20 -24.71
C ALA A 412 13.89 21.21 -23.74
N ALA A 413 14.93 21.91 -24.22
CA ALA A 413 15.71 22.82 -23.38
C ALA A 413 14.86 23.93 -22.76
N SER A 414 14.87 24.03 -21.42
CA SER A 414 14.16 25.06 -20.64
C SER A 414 15.12 25.73 -19.62
N PRO A 415 14.95 27.01 -19.24
CA PRO A 415 16.00 27.80 -18.58
C PRO A 415 16.31 27.45 -17.12
N ARG A 416 15.61 26.50 -16.48
CA ARG A 416 15.84 26.09 -15.08
C ARG A 416 15.66 24.58 -14.89
N GLN A 417 16.76 23.83 -14.97
CA GLN A 417 16.81 22.41 -14.60
C GLN A 417 17.69 22.27 -13.36
N THR A 418 17.14 21.72 -12.27
CA THR A 418 17.92 21.33 -11.07
C THR A 418 18.42 19.90 -11.24
N VAL A 419 19.51 19.53 -10.56
CA VAL A 419 20.05 18.16 -10.60
C VAL A 419 19.00 17.12 -10.19
N GLU A 420 18.20 17.45 -9.18
CA GLU A 420 17.11 16.60 -8.69
C GLU A 420 16.02 16.36 -9.75
N PHE A 421 15.67 17.40 -10.52
CA PHE A 421 14.69 17.31 -11.61
C PHE A 421 15.21 16.49 -12.80
N THR A 422 16.48 16.66 -13.18
CA THR A 422 17.07 15.86 -14.27
C THR A 422 17.16 14.39 -13.88
N THR A 423 17.45 14.10 -12.61
CA THR A 423 17.52 12.72 -12.10
C THR A 423 16.14 12.05 -12.14
N SER A 424 15.10 12.72 -11.64
CA SER A 424 13.72 12.17 -11.66
C SER A 424 13.19 12.00 -13.09
N PHE A 425 13.53 12.90 -14.01
CA PHE A 425 13.18 12.78 -15.42
C PHE A 425 13.83 11.57 -16.09
N GLU A 426 15.14 11.35 -15.90
CA GLU A 426 15.81 10.19 -16.49
C GLU A 426 15.29 8.87 -15.91
N GLU A 427 15.00 8.81 -14.61
CA GLU A 427 14.40 7.61 -13.99
C GLU A 427 13.02 7.29 -14.57
N ILE A 428 12.13 8.29 -14.71
CA ILE A 428 10.79 8.03 -15.27
C ILE A 428 10.85 7.73 -16.76
N ARG A 429 11.77 8.38 -17.50
CA ARG A 429 12.05 8.08 -18.91
C ARG A 429 12.50 6.64 -19.08
N GLU A 430 13.47 6.19 -18.30
CA GLU A 430 13.96 4.81 -18.35
C GLU A 430 12.85 3.80 -18.04
N ARG A 431 12.01 4.08 -17.04
CA ARG A 431 10.83 3.25 -16.74
C ARG A 431 9.89 3.16 -17.92
N ILE A 432 9.52 4.29 -18.54
CA ILE A 432 8.58 4.32 -19.68
C ILE A 432 9.17 3.59 -20.88
N LEU A 433 10.45 3.82 -21.22
CA LEU A 433 11.10 3.18 -22.36
C LEU A 433 11.28 1.67 -22.14
N THR A 434 11.64 1.26 -20.92
CA THR A 434 11.79 -0.16 -20.56
C THR A 434 10.45 -0.89 -20.59
N ALA A 435 9.40 -0.27 -20.05
CA ALA A 435 8.05 -0.82 -20.06
C ALA A 435 7.35 -0.66 -21.42
N ASN A 436 7.86 0.22 -22.28
CA ASN A 436 7.25 0.67 -23.53
C ASN A 436 5.80 1.17 -23.36
N THR A 437 5.55 1.85 -22.24
CA THR A 437 4.21 2.37 -21.87
C THR A 437 4.31 3.60 -20.97
N PRO A 438 3.42 4.59 -21.09
CA PRO A 438 3.30 5.68 -20.12
C PRO A 438 2.72 5.22 -18.78
N HIS A 439 2.20 4.00 -18.68
CA HIS A 439 1.54 3.46 -17.49
C HIS A 439 2.52 2.88 -16.47
N VAL A 440 3.54 3.65 -16.10
CA VAL A 440 4.52 3.30 -15.07
C VAL A 440 4.28 4.06 -13.77
N ASP A 441 4.81 3.56 -12.66
CA ASP A 441 4.73 4.26 -11.38
C ASP A 441 5.54 5.55 -11.40
N ALA A 442 4.96 6.60 -10.80
CA ALA A 442 5.64 7.85 -10.57
C ALA A 442 6.85 7.70 -9.62
N ILE A 443 7.88 8.53 -9.80
CA ILE A 443 9.03 8.61 -8.91
C ILE A 443 8.60 9.22 -7.57
N SER A 444 8.90 8.55 -6.46
CA SER A 444 8.61 9.07 -5.11
C SER A 444 9.38 10.36 -4.86
N GLY A 445 8.69 11.38 -4.35
CA GLY A 445 9.29 12.72 -4.19
C GLY A 445 9.20 13.61 -5.43
N ALA A 446 8.93 13.03 -6.61
CA ALA A 446 8.76 13.74 -7.89
C ALA A 446 7.46 13.32 -8.60
N THR A 447 6.39 13.08 -7.82
CA THR A 447 5.12 12.55 -8.33
C THR A 447 4.53 13.43 -9.42
N SER A 448 4.41 14.73 -9.18
CA SER A 448 3.80 15.67 -10.12
C SER A 448 4.57 15.76 -11.44
N GLN A 449 5.91 15.71 -11.38
CA GLN A 449 6.77 15.67 -12.57
C GLN A 449 6.60 14.36 -13.34
N SER A 450 6.59 13.24 -12.63
CA SER A 450 6.42 11.92 -13.23
C SER A 450 5.06 11.81 -13.94
N GLU A 451 3.99 12.29 -13.33
CA GLU A 451 2.67 12.33 -13.95
C GLU A 451 2.64 13.26 -15.16
N ALA A 452 3.36 14.39 -15.14
CA ALA A 452 3.49 15.25 -16.31
C ALA A 452 4.18 14.53 -17.48
N VAL A 453 5.29 13.83 -17.24
CA VAL A 453 5.98 13.04 -18.30
C VAL A 453 5.09 11.92 -18.83
N LYS A 454 4.43 11.15 -17.95
CA LYS A 454 3.49 10.09 -18.35
C LYS A 454 2.32 10.63 -19.16
N LYS A 455 1.80 11.81 -18.80
CA LYS A 455 0.74 12.51 -19.53
C LYS A 455 1.23 12.93 -20.93
N ALA A 456 2.43 13.48 -21.04
CA ALA A 456 3.03 13.83 -22.34
C ALA A 456 3.14 12.61 -23.25
N VAL A 457 3.66 11.50 -22.74
CA VAL A 457 3.79 10.26 -23.53
C VAL A 457 2.42 9.72 -23.95
N SER A 458 1.44 9.69 -23.04
CA SER A 458 0.06 9.29 -23.36
C SER A 458 -0.56 10.15 -24.47
N LYS A 459 -0.37 11.47 -24.42
CA LYS A 459 -0.87 12.42 -25.43
C LYS A 459 -0.22 12.21 -26.79
N ALA A 460 1.10 12.07 -26.82
CA ALA A 460 1.86 11.79 -28.03
C ALA A 460 1.37 10.51 -28.72
N MET A 461 1.16 9.44 -27.95
CA MET A 461 0.63 8.17 -28.46
C MET A 461 -0.78 8.33 -29.05
N LEU A 462 -1.68 9.04 -28.35
CA LEU A 462 -3.04 9.28 -28.84
C LEU A 462 -3.03 10.09 -30.15
N LYS A 463 -2.23 11.16 -30.23
CA LYS A 463 -2.08 11.97 -31.45
C LYS A 463 -1.52 11.14 -32.60
N SER A 464 -0.56 10.27 -32.31
CA SER A 464 0.02 9.37 -33.31
C SER A 464 -0.99 8.36 -33.85
N SER A 465 -1.75 7.70 -32.97
CA SER A 465 -2.81 6.76 -33.38
C SER A 465 -3.93 7.46 -34.16
N LYS A 466 -4.39 8.65 -33.74
CA LYS A 466 -5.35 9.46 -34.51
C LYS A 466 -4.80 9.83 -35.89
N ALA A 467 -3.52 10.22 -35.97
CA ALA A 467 -2.87 10.58 -37.24
C ALA A 467 -2.74 9.38 -38.19
N LEU A 468 -2.46 8.18 -37.65
CA LEU A 468 -2.44 6.94 -38.43
C LEU A 468 -3.84 6.58 -38.96
N ALA A 469 -4.86 6.62 -38.10
CA ALA A 469 -6.25 6.33 -38.48
C ALA A 469 -6.79 7.31 -39.56
N ALA A 470 -6.40 8.59 -39.47
CA ALA A 470 -6.75 9.59 -40.47
C ALA A 470 -6.07 9.34 -41.83
N GLU A 471 -4.85 8.78 -41.85
CA GLU A 471 -4.16 8.37 -43.08
C GLU A 471 -4.74 7.07 -43.67
N GLU A 472 -5.21 6.15 -42.83
CA GLU A 472 -5.82 4.88 -43.24
C GLU A 472 -7.30 5.00 -43.67
N GLY A 473 -7.90 6.19 -43.51
CA GLY A 473 -9.25 6.48 -44.00
C GLY A 473 -10.38 5.88 -43.17
N GLU A 474 -10.12 5.51 -41.91
CA GLU A 474 -11.16 5.09 -40.98
C GLU A 474 -11.99 6.30 -40.55
N GLY A 475 -13.23 6.36 -41.04
CA GLY A 475 -14.15 7.49 -40.86
C GLY A 475 -14.50 7.78 -39.40
N VAL A 476 -14.74 9.07 -39.13
CA VAL A 476 -15.33 9.68 -37.92
C VAL A 476 -15.88 8.67 -36.91
N VAL A 477 -15.16 8.50 -35.80
CA VAL A 477 -15.59 7.72 -34.63
C VAL A 477 -16.99 8.17 -34.23
N THR A 478 -17.95 7.26 -34.32
CA THR A 478 -19.32 7.51 -33.88
C THR A 478 -19.28 7.73 -32.36
N PRO A 479 -19.85 8.83 -31.82
CA PRO A 479 -19.77 9.09 -30.38
C PRO A 479 -20.42 7.92 -29.61
N LYS A 480 -19.66 7.29 -28.70
CA LYS A 480 -20.21 6.29 -27.77
C LYS A 480 -21.35 6.94 -26.97
N SER A 481 -22.53 6.33 -26.99
CA SER A 481 -23.63 6.65 -26.07
C SER A 481 -23.47 5.87 -24.76
N TYR A 482 -23.92 6.43 -23.66
CA TYR A 482 -23.94 5.79 -22.35
C TYR A 482 -25.32 5.94 -21.72
N ASP A 483 -25.71 5.01 -20.86
CA ASP A 483 -26.96 5.11 -20.11
C ASP A 483 -26.86 6.17 -19.01
N VAL A 484 -25.71 6.21 -18.31
CA VAL A 484 -25.44 7.14 -17.20
C VAL A 484 -24.07 7.80 -17.37
N VAL A 485 -24.02 9.12 -17.25
CA VAL A 485 -22.76 9.87 -17.13
C VAL A 485 -22.61 10.40 -15.70
N VAL A 486 -21.50 10.06 -15.05
CA VAL A 486 -21.16 10.52 -13.71
C VAL A 486 -20.14 11.64 -13.80
N VAL A 487 -20.46 12.80 -13.25
CA VAL A 487 -19.62 14.00 -13.31
C VAL A 487 -18.89 14.19 -11.99
N GLY A 488 -17.59 13.91 -11.98
CA GLY A 488 -16.70 13.94 -10.82
C GLY A 488 -16.36 12.55 -10.30
N SER A 489 -15.08 12.33 -9.99
CA SER A 489 -14.52 11.03 -9.57
C SER A 489 -14.16 10.97 -8.08
N GLY A 490 -14.82 11.78 -7.25
CA GLY A 490 -14.79 11.64 -5.79
C GLY A 490 -15.53 10.37 -5.33
N GLY A 491 -15.53 10.10 -4.02
CA GLY A 491 -16.17 8.88 -3.49
C GLY A 491 -17.65 8.74 -3.84
N ALA A 492 -18.39 9.85 -3.97
CA ALA A 492 -19.79 9.82 -4.40
C ALA A 492 -19.95 9.39 -5.86
N GLY A 493 -19.12 9.94 -6.75
CA GLY A 493 -19.16 9.59 -8.17
C GLY A 493 -18.73 8.16 -8.43
N LEU A 494 -17.64 7.71 -7.77
CA LEU A 494 -17.19 6.32 -7.89
C LEU A 494 -18.24 5.34 -7.34
N ALA A 495 -18.86 5.65 -6.20
CA ALA A 495 -19.95 4.82 -5.65
C ALA A 495 -21.18 4.78 -6.58
N ALA A 496 -21.56 5.93 -7.15
CA ALA A 496 -22.66 6.01 -8.12
C ALA A 496 -22.39 5.21 -9.38
N ALA A 497 -21.18 5.31 -9.93
CA ALA A 497 -20.78 4.57 -11.12
C ALA A 497 -20.79 3.06 -10.90
N ILE A 498 -20.23 2.59 -9.77
CA ILE A 498 -20.26 1.17 -9.38
C ILE A 498 -21.71 0.69 -9.24
N GLN A 499 -22.56 1.44 -8.55
CA GLN A 499 -23.94 1.03 -8.31
C GLN A 499 -24.75 1.00 -9.61
N ALA A 500 -24.63 2.02 -10.46
CA ALA A 500 -25.31 2.07 -11.75
C ALA A 500 -24.88 0.91 -12.68
N HIS A 501 -23.58 0.61 -12.72
CA HIS A 501 -23.06 -0.52 -13.49
C HIS A 501 -23.49 -1.87 -12.92
N ASP A 502 -23.49 -2.05 -11.59
CA ASP A 502 -23.99 -3.28 -10.96
C ASP A 502 -25.48 -3.53 -11.26
N GLU A 503 -26.20 -2.48 -11.63
CA GLU A 503 -27.59 -2.53 -12.11
C GLU A 503 -27.70 -2.60 -13.63
N GLY A 504 -26.60 -2.84 -14.35
CA GLY A 504 -26.58 -3.11 -15.78
C GLY A 504 -26.67 -1.89 -16.69
N ALA A 505 -26.41 -0.69 -16.19
CA ALA A 505 -26.23 0.51 -17.02
C ALA A 505 -24.80 0.58 -17.58
N SER A 506 -24.65 1.05 -18.81
CA SER A 506 -23.38 1.53 -19.35
C SER A 506 -23.03 2.88 -18.73
N VAL A 507 -21.81 3.02 -18.20
CA VAL A 507 -21.43 4.17 -17.37
C VAL A 507 -20.15 4.81 -17.89
N LEU A 508 -20.16 6.14 -17.97
CA LEU A 508 -18.98 6.97 -18.19
C LEU A 508 -18.75 7.88 -16.97
N ILE A 509 -17.52 7.88 -16.44
CA ILE A 509 -17.09 8.86 -15.44
C ILE A 509 -16.30 9.97 -16.14
N VAL A 510 -16.62 11.22 -15.82
CA VAL A 510 -15.93 12.42 -16.33
C VAL A 510 -15.29 13.17 -15.16
N GLU A 511 -13.98 13.36 -15.20
CA GLU A 511 -13.19 14.07 -14.19
C GLU A 511 -12.34 15.16 -14.86
N LYS A 512 -12.48 16.39 -14.34
CA LYS A 512 -11.75 17.54 -14.88
C LYS A 512 -10.28 17.56 -14.48
N MET A 513 -9.94 16.90 -13.38
CA MET A 513 -8.57 16.80 -12.89
C MET A 513 -7.82 15.67 -13.61
N PRO A 514 -6.47 15.71 -13.65
CA PRO A 514 -5.66 14.61 -14.19
C PRO A 514 -5.63 13.38 -13.28
N THR A 515 -6.28 13.43 -12.11
CA THR A 515 -6.26 12.36 -11.10
C THR A 515 -7.64 12.17 -10.46
N ILE A 516 -7.91 10.94 -10.04
CA ILE A 516 -9.16 10.55 -9.37
C ILE A 516 -9.14 10.90 -7.88
N GLY A 517 -10.31 11.14 -7.31
CA GLY A 517 -10.55 11.04 -5.86
C GLY A 517 -10.94 12.34 -5.18
N GLY A 518 -10.70 13.51 -5.79
CA GLY A 518 -11.13 14.82 -5.28
C GLY A 518 -10.77 15.05 -3.80
N ASN A 519 -11.66 15.66 -3.03
CA ASN A 519 -11.45 15.79 -1.57
C ASN A 519 -11.56 14.47 -0.81
N THR A 520 -12.20 13.43 -1.37
CA THR A 520 -12.40 12.15 -0.68
C THR A 520 -11.06 11.52 -0.31
N ILE A 521 -10.04 11.61 -1.19
CA ILE A 521 -8.70 11.06 -0.91
C ILE A 521 -8.04 11.68 0.33
N LYS A 522 -8.39 12.93 0.67
CA LYS A 522 -7.87 13.67 1.83
C LYS A 522 -8.61 13.37 3.14
N ALA A 523 -9.65 12.53 3.12
CA ALA A 523 -10.38 12.18 4.34
C ALA A 523 -9.51 11.35 5.29
N SER A 524 -9.48 11.71 6.57
CA SER A 524 -8.63 11.02 7.56
C SER A 524 -9.41 10.17 8.55
N ALA A 525 -10.37 10.75 9.27
CA ALA A 525 -10.95 10.14 10.47
C ALA A 525 -11.73 8.83 10.24
N GLY A 526 -12.73 8.84 9.35
CA GLY A 526 -13.58 7.66 9.10
C GLY A 526 -14.99 8.02 8.63
N MET A 527 -15.87 7.02 8.62
CA MET A 527 -17.25 7.05 8.15
C MET A 527 -18.22 6.73 9.28
N ASN A 528 -19.19 7.61 9.55
CA ASN A 528 -20.13 7.36 10.64
C ASN A 528 -21.26 6.39 10.24
N ALA A 529 -21.57 5.45 11.13
CA ALA A 529 -22.78 4.62 11.05
C ALA A 529 -23.15 4.08 12.44
N ALA A 530 -24.44 3.91 12.70
CA ALA A 530 -24.97 3.37 13.97
C ALA A 530 -25.66 2.03 13.74
N GLU A 531 -25.61 1.12 14.72
CA GLU A 531 -26.16 -0.25 14.65
C GLU A 531 -25.43 -1.18 13.66
N THR A 532 -24.15 -0.94 13.41
CA THR A 532 -23.37 -1.78 12.49
C THR A 532 -22.93 -3.10 13.12
N ARG A 533 -22.61 -4.12 12.29
CA ARG A 533 -22.05 -5.38 12.81
C ARG A 533 -20.73 -5.17 13.56
N PHE A 534 -19.92 -4.20 13.16
CA PHE A 534 -18.62 -3.93 13.78
C PHE A 534 -18.77 -3.26 15.15
N GLN A 535 -19.79 -2.41 15.34
CA GLN A 535 -20.15 -1.92 16.68
C GLN A 535 -20.56 -3.08 17.60
N ARG A 536 -21.38 -4.02 17.11
CA ARG A 536 -21.77 -5.22 17.87
C ARG A 536 -20.58 -6.06 18.29
N VAL A 537 -19.63 -6.31 17.39
CA VAL A 537 -18.40 -7.08 17.69
C VAL A 537 -17.55 -6.40 18.76
N LYS A 538 -17.53 -5.06 18.81
CA LYS A 538 -16.83 -4.27 19.84
C LYS A 538 -17.64 -4.02 21.12
N GLY A 539 -18.86 -4.55 21.22
CA GLY A 539 -19.74 -4.32 22.36
C GLY A 539 -20.29 -2.90 22.48
N ILE A 540 -20.19 -2.09 21.42
CA ILE A 540 -20.71 -0.71 21.38
C ILE A 540 -22.21 -0.75 21.15
N LYS A 541 -22.97 -0.14 22.08
CA LYS A 541 -24.43 -0.01 21.99
C LYS A 541 -24.78 1.40 21.52
N ASP A 542 -25.13 1.53 20.25
CA ASP A 542 -25.57 2.77 19.60
C ASP A 542 -26.98 2.59 19.04
N SER A 543 -27.63 3.69 18.63
CA SER A 543 -28.91 3.62 17.92
C SER A 543 -29.00 4.64 16.80
N LYS A 544 -29.73 4.28 15.75
CA LYS A 544 -30.04 5.20 14.65
C LYS A 544 -30.72 6.47 15.15
N GLU A 545 -31.65 6.35 16.09
CA GLU A 545 -32.35 7.53 16.63
C GLU A 545 -31.40 8.47 17.39
N LEU A 546 -30.46 7.94 18.19
CA LEU A 546 -29.46 8.79 18.83
C LEU A 546 -28.59 9.49 17.79
N PHE A 547 -28.13 8.76 16.77
CA PHE A 547 -27.33 9.33 15.68
C PHE A 547 -28.10 10.43 14.91
N TYR A 548 -29.39 10.25 14.68
CA TYR A 548 -30.27 11.27 14.08
C TYR A 548 -30.35 12.52 14.95
N GLN A 549 -30.65 12.37 16.25
CA GLN A 549 -30.81 13.51 17.17
C GLN A 549 -29.50 14.30 17.34
N GLU A 550 -28.36 13.61 17.45
CA GLU A 550 -27.06 14.25 17.55
C GLU A 550 -26.67 14.98 16.27
N THR A 551 -26.95 14.38 15.10
CA THR A 551 -26.69 15.03 13.81
C THR A 551 -27.59 16.25 13.59
N LEU A 552 -28.88 16.15 13.93
CA LEU A 552 -29.83 17.26 13.84
C LEU A 552 -29.44 18.42 14.75
N LYS A 553 -29.08 18.12 16.01
CA LYS A 553 -28.57 19.11 16.96
C LYS A 553 -27.28 19.74 16.45
N GLY A 554 -26.35 18.91 15.95
CA GLY A 554 -25.08 19.34 15.37
C GLY A 554 -25.24 20.27 14.18
N GLY A 555 -26.22 20.01 13.32
CA GLY A 555 -26.61 20.83 12.17
C GLY A 555 -27.54 22.00 12.51
N LYS A 556 -27.66 22.36 13.80
CA LYS A 556 -28.45 23.50 14.30
C LYS A 556 -29.94 23.42 13.94
N ASN A 557 -30.47 22.20 13.81
CA ASN A 557 -31.84 21.90 13.36
C ASN A 557 -32.19 22.46 11.97
N LYS A 558 -31.18 22.76 11.13
CA LYS A 558 -31.38 23.21 9.74
C LYS A 558 -31.38 22.06 8.73
N ASN A 559 -30.99 20.86 9.16
CA ASN A 559 -31.02 19.68 8.29
C ASN A 559 -32.43 19.45 7.74
N ASN A 560 -32.54 19.05 6.47
CA ASN A 560 -33.76 18.51 5.91
C ASN A 560 -34.09 17.19 6.64
N PRO A 561 -35.22 17.08 7.36
CA PRO A 561 -35.53 15.89 8.16
C PRO A 561 -35.66 14.60 7.35
N GLN A 562 -36.15 14.68 6.11
CA GLN A 562 -36.30 13.51 5.24
C GLN A 562 -34.95 13.00 4.75
N LEU A 563 -34.07 13.90 4.29
CA LEU A 563 -32.73 13.54 3.85
C LEU A 563 -31.88 13.05 5.03
N LEU A 564 -31.98 13.69 6.20
CA LEU A 564 -31.26 13.23 7.39
C LEU A 564 -31.75 11.86 7.87
N ARG A 565 -33.06 11.58 7.79
CA ARG A 565 -33.60 10.26 8.10
C ARG A 565 -33.05 9.22 7.12
N CYS A 566 -33.08 9.52 5.82
CA CYS A 566 -32.50 8.66 4.79
C CYS A 566 -31.01 8.36 5.05
N PHE A 567 -30.23 9.40 5.39
CA PHE A 567 -28.81 9.29 5.72
C PHE A 567 -28.57 8.31 6.88
N VAL A 568 -29.27 8.48 8.01
CA VAL A 568 -29.07 7.64 9.20
C VAL A 568 -29.52 6.19 8.95
N GLU A 569 -30.63 6.00 8.25
CA GLU A 569 -31.19 4.66 8.01
C GLU A 569 -30.29 3.80 7.12
N ASN A 570 -29.65 4.42 6.12
CA ASN A 570 -28.82 3.74 5.12
C ASN A 570 -27.34 3.61 5.51
N ALA A 571 -26.87 4.36 6.52
CA ALA A 571 -25.45 4.33 6.92
C ALA A 571 -24.89 2.93 7.23
N PRO A 572 -25.63 2.01 7.89
CA PRO A 572 -25.13 0.66 8.16
C PRO A 572 -25.01 -0.19 6.91
N GLU A 573 -25.97 -0.09 5.98
CA GLU A 573 -25.91 -0.82 4.72
C GLU A 573 -24.78 -0.29 3.83
N ALA A 574 -24.48 1.01 3.88
CA ALA A 574 -23.33 1.57 3.18
C ALA A 574 -21.99 0.98 3.67
N ILE A 575 -21.85 0.71 4.98
CA ILE A 575 -20.69 -0.01 5.53
C ILE A 575 -20.61 -1.45 4.99
N GLU A 576 -21.74 -2.15 4.91
CA GLU A 576 -21.80 -3.50 4.35
C GLU A 576 -21.55 -3.53 2.84
N TRP A 577 -22.03 -2.53 2.11
CA TRP A 577 -21.82 -2.36 0.67
C TRP A 577 -20.33 -2.22 0.34
N LEU A 578 -19.59 -1.45 1.15
CA LEU A 578 -18.13 -1.34 1.07
C LEU A 578 -17.45 -2.66 1.40
N ALA A 579 -17.85 -3.32 2.49
CA ALA A 579 -17.24 -4.57 2.93
C ALA A 579 -17.40 -5.70 1.90
N ARG A 580 -18.57 -5.82 1.26
CA ARG A 580 -18.82 -6.78 0.15
C ARG A 580 -17.92 -6.55 -1.06
N ARG A 581 -17.30 -5.38 -1.17
CA ARG A 581 -16.41 -4.97 -2.26
C ARG A 581 -14.94 -4.87 -1.83
N GLY A 582 -14.59 -5.48 -0.70
CA GLY A 582 -13.21 -5.58 -0.21
C GLY A 582 -12.70 -4.31 0.47
N ILE A 583 -13.59 -3.40 0.88
CA ILE A 583 -13.26 -2.16 1.57
C ILE A 583 -13.73 -2.28 3.03
N MET A 584 -12.83 -2.66 3.92
CA MET A 584 -13.16 -3.04 5.30
C MET A 584 -12.93 -1.88 6.29
N LEU A 585 -14.02 -1.31 6.81
CA LEU A 585 -13.99 -0.27 7.85
C LEU A 585 -14.41 -0.84 9.22
N ASN A 586 -13.56 -1.72 9.77
CA ASN A 586 -13.86 -2.57 10.92
C ASN A 586 -13.19 -2.14 12.24
N ASP A 587 -12.41 -1.05 12.26
CA ASP A 587 -12.07 -0.32 13.48
C ASP A 587 -13.02 0.88 13.69
N ILE A 588 -13.11 1.37 14.92
CA ILE A 588 -14.08 2.42 15.31
C ILE A 588 -13.39 3.41 16.24
N THR A 589 -13.56 4.70 15.94
CA THR A 589 -13.10 5.83 16.75
C THR A 589 -14.23 6.84 16.95
N THR A 590 -13.90 8.02 17.50
CA THR A 590 -14.83 9.13 17.72
C THR A 590 -14.32 10.44 17.15
N THR A 591 -15.25 11.32 16.80
CA THR A 591 -15.02 12.68 16.34
C THR A 591 -15.88 13.66 17.15
N GLY A 592 -15.60 14.95 17.06
CA GLY A 592 -16.30 15.98 17.84
C GLY A 592 -17.80 16.03 17.54
N GLY A 593 -18.60 16.28 18.59
CA GLY A 593 -20.06 16.38 18.49
C GLY A 593 -20.84 15.06 18.56
N MET A 594 -20.22 13.96 18.97
CA MET A 594 -20.85 12.65 19.17
C MET A 594 -20.63 12.11 20.58
N SER A 595 -21.63 11.43 21.16
CA SER A 595 -21.51 10.78 22.48
C SER A 595 -21.05 9.32 22.43
N ILE A 596 -21.11 8.67 21.26
CA ILE A 596 -20.76 7.25 21.09
C ILE A 596 -19.76 7.07 19.95
N ASP A 597 -18.80 6.16 20.14
CA ASP A 597 -17.83 5.75 19.13
C ASP A 597 -18.57 5.09 17.94
N ARG A 598 -18.62 5.80 16.80
CA ARG A 598 -19.33 5.35 15.59
C ARG A 598 -18.63 5.68 14.28
N THR A 599 -17.42 6.25 14.35
CA THR A 599 -16.63 6.61 13.18
C THR A 599 -15.80 5.41 12.73
N HIS A 600 -16.28 4.70 11.72
CA HIS A 600 -15.66 3.50 11.14
C HIS A 600 -14.43 3.84 10.30
N ARG A 601 -13.34 3.08 10.49
CA ARG A 601 -12.06 3.26 9.78
C ARG A 601 -11.35 1.92 9.55
N PRO A 602 -10.30 1.87 8.70
CA PRO A 602 -9.51 0.65 8.50
C PRO A 602 -8.87 0.15 9.79
N ARG A 603 -8.68 -1.17 9.92
CA ARG A 603 -8.15 -1.81 11.15
C ARG A 603 -6.79 -1.27 11.58
N ASP A 604 -5.95 -0.94 10.62
CA ASP A 604 -4.59 -0.47 10.84
C ASP A 604 -4.50 1.02 11.22
N GLY A 605 -5.64 1.70 11.35
CA GLY A 605 -5.72 3.12 11.70
C GLY A 605 -5.26 4.07 10.59
N SER A 606 -5.11 3.58 9.35
CA SER A 606 -4.81 4.40 8.19
C SER A 606 -5.93 5.42 7.89
N ALA A 607 -5.55 6.50 7.19
CA ALA A 607 -6.50 7.51 6.75
C ALA A 607 -7.56 6.91 5.81
N VAL A 608 -8.84 7.11 6.13
CA VAL A 608 -9.95 6.47 5.40
C VAL A 608 -10.01 6.85 3.92
N GLY A 609 -9.57 8.05 3.55
CA GLY A 609 -9.73 8.62 2.22
C GLY A 609 -8.97 7.86 1.14
N GLY A 610 -7.65 7.76 1.28
CA GLY A 610 -6.80 6.99 0.36
C GLY A 610 -7.20 5.52 0.30
N TYR A 611 -7.53 4.91 1.46
CA TYR A 611 -8.01 3.54 1.53
C TYR A 611 -9.32 3.34 0.74
N LEU A 612 -10.28 4.25 0.91
CA LEU A 612 -11.59 4.23 0.25
C LEU A 612 -11.45 4.45 -1.26
N ILE A 613 -10.71 5.47 -1.71
CA ILE A 613 -10.48 5.74 -3.14
C ILE A 613 -9.79 4.56 -3.81
N SER A 614 -8.74 4.02 -3.20
CA SER A 614 -8.04 2.84 -3.76
C SER A 614 -8.99 1.64 -3.90
N GLY A 615 -9.83 1.40 -2.91
CA GLY A 615 -10.82 0.32 -2.94
C GLY A 615 -11.92 0.52 -3.99
N LEU A 616 -12.43 1.74 -4.12
CA LEU A 616 -13.44 2.08 -5.13
C LEU A 616 -12.86 2.01 -6.54
N LEU A 617 -11.62 2.50 -6.74
CA LEU A 617 -10.93 2.44 -8.03
C LEU A 617 -10.72 0.99 -8.49
N ARG A 618 -10.27 0.09 -7.60
CA ARG A 618 -10.22 -1.35 -7.92
C ARG A 618 -11.57 -1.89 -8.41
N ASN A 619 -12.67 -1.42 -7.84
CA ASN A 619 -14.01 -1.83 -8.24
C ASN A 619 -14.47 -1.23 -9.59
N ILE A 620 -14.02 -0.02 -9.93
CA ILE A 620 -14.20 0.59 -11.26
C ILE A 620 -13.45 -0.21 -12.31
N THR A 621 -12.15 -0.46 -12.09
CA THR A 621 -11.30 -1.22 -13.03
C THR A 621 -11.83 -2.63 -13.24
N LYS A 622 -12.22 -3.33 -12.17
CA LYS A 622 -12.80 -4.69 -12.25
C LYS A 622 -14.06 -4.77 -13.13
N ARG A 623 -14.80 -3.66 -13.26
CA ARG A 623 -16.04 -3.58 -14.05
C ARG A 623 -15.82 -3.08 -15.47
N GLY A 624 -14.63 -2.58 -15.80
CA GLY A 624 -14.38 -1.93 -17.09
C GLY A 624 -15.23 -0.69 -17.31
N ILE A 625 -15.53 0.07 -16.24
CA ILE A 625 -16.26 1.34 -16.35
C ILE A 625 -15.35 2.38 -17.00
N ASP A 626 -15.84 3.04 -18.05
CA ASP A 626 -15.08 4.03 -18.80
C ASP A 626 -14.85 5.31 -17.95
N VAL A 627 -13.61 5.82 -17.96
CA VAL A 627 -13.22 7.04 -17.22
C VAL A 627 -12.48 7.99 -18.15
N LEU A 628 -12.91 9.25 -18.17
CA LEU A 628 -12.22 10.36 -18.85
C LEU A 628 -11.69 11.34 -17.83
N LEU A 629 -10.37 11.41 -17.72
CA LEU A 629 -9.65 12.43 -16.95
C LEU A 629 -9.40 13.67 -17.82
N ASP A 630 -8.93 14.76 -17.19
CA ASP A 630 -8.65 16.03 -17.88
C ASP A 630 -9.83 16.52 -18.75
N THR A 631 -11.06 16.15 -18.37
CA THR A 631 -12.27 16.37 -19.16
C THR A 631 -13.34 17.00 -18.29
N SER A 632 -13.81 18.18 -18.68
CA SER A 632 -14.90 18.88 -18.01
C SER A 632 -16.21 18.71 -18.75
N VAL A 633 -17.33 18.74 -18.03
CA VAL A 633 -18.66 18.93 -18.64
C VAL A 633 -18.89 20.43 -18.77
N GLU A 634 -18.98 20.92 -20.01
CA GLU A 634 -19.24 22.32 -20.32
C GLU A 634 -20.74 22.64 -20.22
N GLU A 635 -21.58 21.73 -20.72
CA GLU A 635 -23.03 21.91 -20.86
C GLU A 635 -23.77 20.57 -20.66
N ILE A 636 -24.90 20.63 -19.95
CA ILE A 636 -25.90 19.54 -19.92
C ILE A 636 -26.90 19.81 -21.05
N LEU A 637 -27.05 18.85 -21.96
CA LEU A 637 -27.96 18.96 -23.10
C LEU A 637 -29.34 18.47 -22.69
N MET A 638 -30.35 19.32 -22.91
CA MET A 638 -31.75 19.06 -22.55
C MET A 638 -32.63 18.90 -23.79
N THR A 639 -33.64 18.04 -23.72
CA THR A 639 -34.70 17.90 -24.73
C THR A 639 -36.03 17.71 -24.00
N ASP A 640 -37.04 18.51 -24.34
CA ASP A 640 -38.36 18.51 -23.67
C ASP A 640 -38.30 18.60 -22.14
N GLY A 641 -37.32 19.34 -21.62
CA GLY A 641 -37.10 19.50 -20.17
C GLY A 641 -36.40 18.33 -19.48
N ALA A 642 -35.97 17.30 -20.21
CA ALA A 642 -35.23 16.15 -19.70
C ALA A 642 -33.77 16.13 -20.20
N VAL A 643 -32.88 15.51 -19.42
CA VAL A 643 -31.48 15.28 -19.83
C VAL A 643 -31.42 14.33 -21.04
N ASN A 644 -30.67 14.71 -22.07
CA ASN A 644 -30.46 13.93 -23.30
C ASN A 644 -28.97 13.81 -23.69
N GLY A 645 -28.07 14.49 -23.00
CA GLY A 645 -26.64 14.37 -23.24
C GLY A 645 -25.80 15.34 -22.43
N VAL A 646 -24.49 15.28 -22.64
CA VAL A 646 -23.53 16.24 -22.10
C VAL A 646 -22.53 16.64 -23.19
N ARG A 647 -22.09 17.90 -23.14
CA ARG A 647 -20.96 18.39 -23.94
C ARG A 647 -19.71 18.37 -23.07
N LEU A 648 -18.75 17.57 -23.48
CA LEU A 648 -17.46 17.42 -22.83
C LEU A 648 -16.44 18.35 -23.51
N ILE A 649 -15.53 18.90 -22.72
CA ILE A 649 -14.37 19.65 -23.19
C ILE A 649 -13.12 19.10 -22.51
N ASN A 650 -12.13 18.67 -23.28
CA ASN A 650 -10.84 18.20 -22.74
C ASN A 650 -9.88 19.38 -22.52
N ASP A 651 -8.70 19.08 -21.97
CA ASP A 651 -7.66 20.07 -21.72
C ASP A 651 -7.07 20.71 -23.00
N GLU A 652 -7.29 20.10 -24.17
CA GLU A 652 -6.92 20.62 -25.49
C GLU A 652 -8.00 21.49 -26.14
N GLN A 653 -9.09 21.81 -25.40
CA GLN A 653 -10.27 22.53 -25.91
C GLN A 653 -11.03 21.79 -27.02
N GLU A 654 -10.79 20.48 -27.20
CA GLU A 654 -11.61 19.64 -28.07
C GLU A 654 -12.95 19.38 -27.39
N THR A 655 -14.03 19.56 -28.14
CA THR A 655 -15.39 19.33 -27.64
C THR A 655 -16.00 18.06 -28.24
N VAL A 656 -16.62 17.25 -27.38
CA VAL A 656 -17.31 16.02 -27.77
C VAL A 656 -18.67 15.97 -27.11
N SER A 657 -19.71 15.64 -27.87
CA SER A 657 -21.05 15.41 -27.30
C SER A 657 -21.25 13.94 -27.02
N VAL A 658 -21.66 13.61 -25.79
CA VAL A 658 -22.00 12.25 -25.36
C VAL A 658 -23.50 12.20 -25.09
N GLN A 659 -24.20 11.30 -25.78
CA GLN A 659 -25.61 11.04 -25.53
C GLN A 659 -25.78 10.24 -24.24
N THR A 660 -26.69 10.70 -23.38
CA THR A 660 -27.05 10.01 -22.14
C THR A 660 -28.45 10.40 -21.69
N LYS A 661 -29.17 9.45 -21.09
CA LYS A 661 -30.52 9.69 -20.52
C LYS A 661 -30.47 10.18 -19.07
N SER A 662 -29.36 9.98 -18.38
CA SER A 662 -29.22 10.36 -16.99
C SER A 662 -27.80 10.81 -16.65
N ILE A 663 -27.72 11.79 -15.76
CA ILE A 663 -26.47 12.29 -15.20
C ILE A 663 -26.49 12.19 -13.68
N VAL A 664 -25.34 11.87 -13.10
CA VAL A 664 -25.10 12.00 -11.66
C VAL A 664 -24.00 13.04 -11.44
N VAL A 665 -24.36 14.20 -10.92
CA VAL A 665 -23.39 15.26 -10.58
C VAL A 665 -22.84 15.00 -9.18
N ALA A 666 -21.55 14.70 -9.09
CA ALA A 666 -20.83 14.34 -7.87
C ALA A 666 -19.52 15.14 -7.72
N THR A 667 -19.57 16.43 -8.09
CA THR A 667 -18.39 17.30 -8.26
C THR A 667 -17.79 17.86 -6.98
N GLY A 668 -18.36 17.52 -5.83
CA GLY A 668 -18.01 18.13 -4.55
C GLY A 668 -18.44 19.60 -4.42
N GLY A 669 -17.90 20.28 -3.40
CA GLY A 669 -18.28 21.63 -3.01
C GLY A 669 -17.50 22.76 -3.68
N PHE A 670 -17.49 23.92 -3.01
CA PHE A 670 -16.88 25.17 -3.51
C PHE A 670 -15.85 25.80 -2.57
N SER A 671 -15.38 25.06 -1.56
CA SER A 671 -14.43 25.53 -0.53
C SER A 671 -13.06 26.01 -1.06
N ALA A 672 -12.68 25.68 -2.30
CA ALA A 672 -11.46 26.19 -2.94
C ALA A 672 -11.69 27.45 -3.78
N ASN A 673 -12.94 27.86 -4.00
CA ASN A 673 -13.28 29.10 -4.69
C ASN A 673 -13.45 30.23 -3.68
N SER A 674 -12.35 30.93 -3.36
CA SER A 674 -12.36 32.00 -2.36
C SER A 674 -13.36 33.11 -2.69
N ALA A 675 -13.61 33.42 -3.96
CA ALA A 675 -14.59 34.44 -4.34
C ALA A 675 -16.02 34.00 -3.99
N MET A 676 -16.37 32.75 -4.27
CA MET A 676 -17.67 32.19 -3.91
C MET A 676 -17.83 32.01 -2.40
N VAL A 677 -16.77 31.58 -1.70
CA VAL A 677 -16.77 31.50 -0.23
C VAL A 677 -17.02 32.88 0.39
N VAL A 678 -16.27 33.91 -0.03
CA VAL A 678 -16.41 35.28 0.50
C VAL A 678 -17.75 35.91 0.13
N LYS A 679 -18.33 35.59 -1.03
CA LYS A 679 -19.68 36.03 -1.41
C LYS A 679 -20.73 35.61 -0.37
N TYR A 680 -20.64 34.39 0.15
CA TYR A 680 -21.61 33.85 1.12
C TYR A 680 -21.18 34.05 2.59
N ARG A 681 -19.87 34.11 2.86
CA ARG A 681 -19.27 34.29 4.19
C ARG A 681 -18.11 35.29 4.13
N PRO A 682 -18.39 36.60 4.13
CA PRO A 682 -17.35 37.64 4.02
C PRO A 682 -16.30 37.59 5.13
N ASP A 683 -16.66 37.06 6.30
CA ASP A 683 -15.78 36.88 7.46
C ASP A 683 -14.67 35.83 7.23
N LEU A 684 -14.77 34.99 6.19
CA LEU A 684 -13.76 34.00 5.84
C LEU A 684 -12.72 34.52 4.84
N ALA A 685 -12.73 35.82 4.53
CA ALA A 685 -11.72 36.43 3.67
C ALA A 685 -10.30 36.21 4.23
N GLY A 686 -9.41 35.66 3.39
CA GLY A 686 -8.01 35.39 3.75
C GLY A 686 -7.75 34.06 4.46
N PHE A 687 -8.79 33.25 4.73
CA PHE A 687 -8.59 31.91 5.29
C PHE A 687 -7.98 30.95 4.26
N VAL A 688 -7.07 30.09 4.72
CA VAL A 688 -6.58 28.94 3.94
C VAL A 688 -7.68 27.89 3.73
N THR A 689 -7.52 27.00 2.76
CA THR A 689 -8.48 25.92 2.48
C THR A 689 -7.81 24.55 2.47
N THR A 690 -8.43 23.57 3.12
CA THR A 690 -7.92 22.19 3.13
C THR A 690 -8.20 21.42 1.83
N ASN A 691 -8.93 22.05 0.91
CA ASN A 691 -9.53 21.38 -0.24
C ASN A 691 -8.53 21.19 -1.39
N HIS A 692 -8.83 20.27 -2.31
CA HIS A 692 -8.11 20.23 -3.59
C HIS A 692 -8.54 21.42 -4.48
N LYS A 693 -7.65 21.85 -5.38
CA LYS A 693 -7.85 23.00 -6.27
C LYS A 693 -9.11 22.90 -7.14
N GLY A 694 -9.62 21.69 -7.38
CA GLY A 694 -10.80 21.43 -8.20
C GLY A 694 -12.16 21.72 -7.52
N ALA A 695 -12.22 21.89 -6.20
CA ALA A 695 -13.46 22.10 -5.45
C ALA A 695 -13.99 23.55 -5.57
N THR A 696 -14.42 23.93 -6.77
CA THR A 696 -14.72 25.33 -7.14
C THR A 696 -16.20 25.66 -7.36
N GLY A 697 -17.10 24.69 -7.13
CA GLY A 697 -18.55 24.88 -7.32
C GLY A 697 -19.05 24.69 -8.76
N GLY A 698 -18.24 24.12 -9.66
CA GLY A 698 -18.59 23.96 -11.08
C GLY A 698 -19.87 23.15 -11.32
N GLY A 699 -20.11 22.06 -10.58
CA GLY A 699 -21.33 21.27 -10.73
C GLY A 699 -22.59 21.97 -10.21
N ILE A 700 -22.46 22.83 -9.19
CA ILE A 700 -23.59 23.68 -8.73
C ILE A 700 -23.99 24.62 -9.87
N ALA A 701 -23.02 25.34 -10.45
CA ALA A 701 -23.28 26.25 -11.56
C ALA A 701 -23.82 25.53 -12.81
N LEU A 702 -23.36 24.30 -13.07
CA LEU A 702 -23.86 23.48 -14.19
C LEU A 702 -25.33 23.10 -14.00
N LEU A 703 -25.72 22.73 -12.78
CA LEU A 703 -27.10 22.38 -12.44
C LEU A 703 -28.03 23.61 -12.36
N GLU A 704 -27.56 24.74 -11.82
CA GLU A 704 -28.33 26.00 -11.81
C GLU A 704 -28.71 26.45 -13.23
N ARG A 705 -27.83 26.21 -14.23
CA ARG A 705 -28.12 26.54 -15.65
C ARG A 705 -29.31 25.76 -16.23
N ILE A 706 -29.61 24.57 -15.71
CA ILE A 706 -30.80 23.79 -16.11
C ILE A 706 -31.97 23.98 -15.14
N GLY A 707 -31.90 24.97 -14.25
CA GLY A 707 -32.98 25.37 -13.36
C GLY A 707 -32.96 24.72 -11.97
N ALA A 708 -31.87 24.08 -11.56
CA ALA A 708 -31.77 23.51 -10.21
C ALA A 708 -31.76 24.60 -9.13
N GLY A 709 -32.52 24.38 -8.06
CA GLY A 709 -32.50 25.25 -6.88
C GLY A 709 -31.30 24.95 -5.97
N THR A 710 -30.96 25.91 -5.10
CA THR A 710 -29.91 25.74 -4.08
C THR A 710 -30.43 26.03 -2.68
N VAL A 711 -29.78 25.44 -1.67
CA VAL A 711 -30.12 25.61 -0.25
C VAL A 711 -28.85 25.70 0.59
N ASP A 712 -28.92 26.41 1.71
CA ASP A 712 -27.85 26.50 2.72
C ASP A 712 -26.49 27.03 2.22
N MET A 713 -26.43 27.76 1.09
CA MET A 713 -25.16 28.22 0.49
C MET A 713 -24.27 29.06 1.43
N GLY A 714 -24.85 29.70 2.45
CA GLY A 714 -24.13 30.42 3.53
C GLY A 714 -23.50 29.53 4.59
N GLU A 715 -23.90 28.26 4.67
CA GLU A 715 -23.42 27.29 5.63
C GLU A 715 -22.10 26.70 5.14
N ILE A 716 -21.01 27.40 5.46
CA ILE A 716 -19.62 27.01 5.15
C ILE A 716 -18.89 26.69 6.46
N GLN A 717 -18.35 25.48 6.55
CA GLN A 717 -17.62 25.01 7.71
C GLN A 717 -16.12 25.27 7.57
N ILE A 718 -15.54 25.75 8.67
CA ILE A 718 -14.10 25.78 8.91
C ILE A 718 -13.68 24.58 9.77
N HIS A 719 -12.51 24.03 9.51
CA HIS A 719 -11.87 23.03 10.35
C HIS A 719 -11.00 23.72 11.40
N PRO A 720 -11.05 23.34 12.69
CA PRO A 720 -10.31 24.06 13.75
C PRO A 720 -8.80 23.83 13.68
N THR A 721 -8.35 22.67 13.21
CA THR A 721 -6.94 22.25 13.25
C THR A 721 -6.35 22.12 11.84
N VAL A 722 -5.76 23.21 11.32
CA VAL A 722 -5.11 23.26 9.99
C VAL A 722 -3.71 23.88 10.13
N GLU A 723 -2.71 23.22 9.53
CA GLU A 723 -1.36 23.77 9.34
C GLU A 723 -1.44 24.84 8.24
N GLN A 724 -1.01 26.06 8.55
CA GLN A 724 -1.35 27.25 7.76
C GLN A 724 -0.44 27.49 6.55
N GLN A 725 0.77 26.93 6.50
CA GLN A 725 1.70 27.15 5.39
C GLN A 725 1.31 26.33 4.16
N THR A 726 1.01 25.06 4.37
CA THR A 726 0.66 24.09 3.33
C THR A 726 -0.85 23.84 3.25
N SER A 727 -1.63 24.46 4.15
CA SER A 727 -3.08 24.23 4.30
C SER A 727 -3.43 22.78 4.64
N TYR A 728 -2.50 22.04 5.23
CA TYR A 728 -2.66 20.62 5.54
C TYR A 728 -3.58 20.43 6.75
N LEU A 729 -4.57 19.55 6.62
CA LEU A 729 -5.50 19.26 7.71
C LEU A 729 -4.85 18.35 8.75
N ILE A 730 -4.82 18.78 10.02
CA ILE A 730 -4.42 17.94 11.14
C ILE A 730 -5.66 17.20 11.65
N SER A 731 -5.63 15.87 11.58
CA SER A 731 -6.81 15.02 11.79
C SER A 731 -7.42 15.21 13.17
N GLU A 732 -8.75 15.30 13.21
CA GLU A 732 -9.52 15.32 14.45
C GLU A 732 -9.33 14.02 15.27
N SER A 733 -8.89 12.93 14.64
CA SER A 733 -8.52 11.70 15.32
C SER A 733 -7.35 11.88 16.32
N ILE A 734 -6.48 12.87 16.13
CA ILE A 734 -5.43 13.18 17.12
C ILE A 734 -6.06 13.69 18.43
N ARG A 735 -7.05 14.60 18.35
CA ARG A 735 -7.86 15.03 19.51
C ARG A 735 -8.69 13.88 20.08
N GLY A 736 -9.37 13.12 19.21
CA GLY A 736 -10.14 11.93 19.58
C GLY A 736 -9.30 10.80 20.22
N GLY A 737 -7.99 10.80 19.95
CA GLY A 737 -7.00 9.89 20.52
C GLY A 737 -6.52 10.28 21.92
N GLY A 738 -6.82 11.50 22.38
CA GLY A 738 -6.45 11.97 23.72
C GLY A 738 -5.71 13.31 23.74
N ALA A 739 -5.31 13.85 22.59
CA ALA A 739 -4.59 15.13 22.53
C ALA A 739 -5.41 16.29 23.11
N ILE A 740 -4.70 17.32 23.56
CA ILE A 740 -5.25 18.57 24.09
C ILE A 740 -4.90 19.77 23.20
N LEU A 741 -5.63 20.87 23.35
CA LEU A 741 -5.29 22.15 22.74
C LEU A 741 -4.77 23.09 23.82
N VAL A 742 -3.60 23.70 23.59
CA VAL A 742 -3.02 24.69 24.49
C VAL A 742 -2.74 26.00 23.76
N ASN A 743 -2.88 27.11 24.48
CA ASN A 743 -2.46 28.43 24.02
C ASN A 743 -0.94 28.62 24.19
N GLN A 744 -0.44 29.79 23.82
CA GLN A 744 0.97 30.16 23.85
C GLN A 744 1.53 30.22 25.28
N GLN A 745 0.66 30.37 26.30
CA GLN A 745 1.04 30.32 27.71
C GLN A 745 1.03 28.89 28.28
N GLY A 746 0.79 27.87 27.45
CA GLY A 746 0.77 26.47 27.87
C GLY A 746 -0.52 26.02 28.55
N ASN A 747 -1.60 26.82 28.51
CA ASN A 747 -2.87 26.52 29.17
C ASN A 747 -3.89 25.95 28.19
N ARG A 748 -4.68 24.95 28.64
CA ARG A 748 -5.94 24.58 27.97
C ARG A 748 -6.93 25.76 28.04
N PHE A 749 -7.80 25.85 27.04
CA PHE A 749 -8.75 26.98 26.93
C PHE A 749 -10.15 26.58 26.45
N PHE A 750 -10.35 25.33 26.04
CA PHE A 750 -11.65 24.86 25.55
C PHE A 750 -11.76 23.33 25.58
N ASN A 751 -12.98 22.80 25.44
CA ASN A 751 -13.22 21.38 25.24
C ASN A 751 -12.87 20.97 23.80
N GLU A 752 -11.85 20.14 23.64
CA GLU A 752 -11.30 19.75 22.33
C GLU A 752 -12.24 18.88 21.48
N MET A 753 -13.30 18.32 22.09
CA MET A 753 -14.26 17.42 21.45
C MET A 753 -15.64 18.04 21.19
N GLU A 754 -15.77 19.36 21.39
CA GLU A 754 -16.95 20.12 20.95
C GLU A 754 -17.03 20.24 19.42
N THR A 755 -18.14 20.81 18.93
CA THR A 755 -18.36 21.02 17.50
C THR A 755 -17.33 21.97 16.88
N ARG A 756 -16.98 21.74 15.61
CA ARG A 756 -15.92 22.47 14.88
C ARG A 756 -16.08 23.98 14.90
N ASP A 757 -17.32 24.48 14.84
CA ASP A 757 -17.61 25.91 14.91
C ASP A 757 -17.21 26.52 16.27
N LYS A 758 -17.51 25.85 17.38
CA LYS A 758 -17.13 26.28 18.73
C LYS A 758 -15.63 26.20 18.96
N VAL A 759 -14.99 25.09 18.57
CA VAL A 759 -13.54 24.93 18.72
C VAL A 759 -12.80 25.98 17.87
N SER A 760 -13.23 26.20 16.63
CA SER A 760 -12.63 27.24 15.78
C SER A 760 -12.82 28.64 16.34
N ALA A 761 -14.02 28.98 16.84
CA ALA A 761 -14.27 30.27 17.49
C ALA A 761 -13.37 30.49 18.71
N SER A 762 -13.13 29.44 19.50
CA SER A 762 -12.23 29.52 20.66
C SER A 762 -10.77 29.77 20.28
N ILE A 763 -10.30 29.21 19.15
CA ILE A 763 -8.94 29.45 18.63
C ILE A 763 -8.81 30.86 18.05
N ILE A 764 -9.83 31.32 17.31
CA ILE A 764 -9.87 32.68 16.74
C ILE A 764 -9.92 33.75 17.85
N ALA A 765 -10.51 33.43 19.00
CA ALA A 765 -10.56 34.35 20.14
C ALA A 765 -9.21 34.50 20.88
N LEU A 766 -8.21 33.66 20.60
CA LEU A 766 -6.86 33.83 21.16
C LEU A 766 -6.19 35.07 20.56
N PRO A 767 -5.38 35.84 21.33
CA PRO A 767 -4.71 37.04 20.82
C PRO A 767 -3.90 36.80 19.54
N GLU A 768 -3.28 35.64 19.43
CA GLU A 768 -2.44 35.23 18.31
C GLU A 768 -3.22 34.51 17.19
N ASN A 769 -4.51 34.19 17.40
CA ASN A 769 -5.40 33.49 16.47
C ASN A 769 -4.94 32.07 16.07
N PHE A 770 -4.06 31.44 16.85
CA PHE A 770 -3.61 30.07 16.66
C PHE A 770 -3.42 29.37 18.00
N ALA A 771 -3.36 28.03 18.00
CA ALA A 771 -3.09 27.21 19.17
C ALA A 771 -2.10 26.08 18.83
N TYR A 772 -1.72 25.30 19.84
CA TYR A 772 -0.96 24.07 19.65
C TYR A 772 -1.80 22.86 20.02
N ILE A 773 -1.84 21.85 19.15
CA ILE A 773 -2.27 20.51 19.55
C ILE A 773 -1.09 19.80 20.19
N VAL A 774 -1.28 19.28 21.41
CA VAL A 774 -0.25 18.63 22.21
C VAL A 774 -0.63 17.18 22.49
N PHE A 775 0.31 16.28 22.27
CA PHE A 775 0.13 14.83 22.44
C PHE A 775 1.44 14.11 22.74
N ASP A 776 1.35 12.86 23.19
CA ASP A 776 2.48 12.02 23.59
C ASP A 776 2.53 10.70 22.79
N GLU A 777 3.41 9.79 23.20
CA GLU A 777 3.62 8.51 22.52
C GLU A 777 2.35 7.65 22.46
N HIS A 778 1.51 7.67 23.52
CA HIS A 778 0.24 6.94 23.52
C HIS A 778 -0.70 7.36 22.39
N VAL A 779 -0.78 8.67 22.12
CA VAL A 779 -1.61 9.21 21.04
C VAL A 779 -0.97 8.91 19.68
N ARG A 780 0.35 9.05 19.56
CA ARG A 780 1.11 8.76 18.32
C ARG A 780 0.94 7.30 17.90
N ALA A 781 1.22 6.36 18.81
CA ALA A 781 1.14 4.92 18.56
C ALA A 781 -0.24 4.44 18.10
N LYS A 782 -1.31 5.15 18.48
CA LYS A 782 -2.70 4.84 18.08
C LYS A 782 -3.20 5.60 16.87
N ASN A 783 -2.42 6.54 16.34
CA ASN A 783 -2.79 7.39 15.20
C ASN A 783 -1.60 7.56 14.24
N ARG A 784 -1.49 6.68 13.25
CA ARG A 784 -0.44 6.71 12.22
C ARG A 784 -0.28 8.05 11.49
N ALA A 785 -1.35 8.85 11.41
CA ALA A 785 -1.28 10.20 10.85
C ALA A 785 -0.28 11.11 11.58
N ALA A 786 -0.01 10.86 12.87
CA ALA A 786 1.01 11.59 13.61
C ALA A 786 2.41 11.40 13.01
N ASP A 787 2.76 10.18 12.59
CA ASP A 787 4.06 9.89 11.95
C ASP A 787 4.20 10.61 10.60
N GLU A 788 3.10 10.72 9.84
CA GLU A 788 3.07 11.51 8.61
C GLU A 788 3.33 12.99 8.89
N TYR A 789 2.75 13.55 9.95
CA TYR A 789 2.98 14.94 10.35
C TYR A 789 4.44 15.18 10.80
N ILE A 790 5.03 14.20 11.50
CA ILE A 790 6.46 14.24 11.87
C ILE A 790 7.32 14.24 10.60
N ALA A 791 7.07 13.33 9.66
CA ALA A 791 7.83 13.22 8.42
C ALA A 791 7.72 14.47 7.54
N LYS A 792 6.58 15.16 7.56
CA LYS A 792 6.36 16.43 6.84
C LYS A 792 6.96 17.65 7.54
N GLY A 793 7.54 17.48 8.73
CA GLY A 793 8.15 18.58 9.49
C GLY A 793 7.13 19.50 10.17
N PHE A 794 5.88 19.07 10.35
CA PHE A 794 4.84 19.89 10.99
C PHE A 794 4.92 19.85 12.53
N VAL A 795 5.67 18.88 13.09
CA VAL A 795 5.65 18.54 14.51
C VAL A 795 6.92 19.00 15.20
N THR A 796 6.77 19.81 16.25
CA THR A 796 7.84 20.06 17.22
C THR A 796 7.83 18.94 18.26
N SER A 797 8.93 18.17 18.35
CA SER A 797 9.05 17.02 19.27
C SER A 797 10.13 17.24 20.32
N ALA A 798 9.94 16.69 21.51
CA ALA A 798 10.89 16.75 22.61
C ALA A 798 10.79 15.53 23.53
N SER A 799 11.88 15.21 24.24
CA SER A 799 11.93 14.05 25.14
C SER A 799 11.15 14.27 26.44
N SER A 800 10.88 15.52 26.81
CA SER A 800 10.19 15.89 28.06
C SER A 800 9.28 17.11 27.87
N PRO A 801 8.29 17.34 28.77
CA PRO A 801 7.44 18.53 28.70
C PRO A 801 8.24 19.83 28.84
N ARG A 802 9.34 19.81 29.60
CA ARG A 802 10.23 20.96 29.76
C ARG A 802 10.89 21.37 28.47
N GLU A 803 11.52 20.41 27.80
CA GLU A 803 12.19 20.66 26.52
C GLU A 803 11.16 21.08 25.44
N LEU A 804 9.94 20.54 25.46
CA LEU A 804 8.87 20.97 24.56
C LEU A 804 8.47 22.43 24.82
N ALA A 805 8.25 22.81 26.09
CA ALA A 805 7.91 24.18 26.46
C ALA A 805 9.01 25.16 26.06
N GLU A 806 10.28 24.82 26.28
CA GLU A 806 11.44 25.62 25.88
C GLU A 806 11.49 25.82 24.35
N LYS A 807 11.26 24.76 23.55
CA LYS A 807 11.22 24.85 22.07
C LYS A 807 10.08 25.72 21.54
N LEU A 808 8.95 25.75 22.24
CA LEU A 808 7.75 26.50 21.82
C LEU A 808 7.66 27.90 22.44
N GLY A 809 8.57 28.25 23.35
CA GLY A 809 8.53 29.52 24.10
C GLY A 809 7.37 29.60 25.10
N MET A 810 6.91 28.46 25.64
CA MET A 810 5.85 28.39 26.66
C MET A 810 6.43 28.47 28.07
N ASP A 811 5.62 28.93 29.03
CA ASP A 811 5.97 28.82 30.45
C ASP A 811 5.90 27.34 30.89
N TYR A 812 7.06 26.79 31.28
CA TYR A 812 7.16 25.39 31.68
C TYR A 812 6.25 25.02 32.86
N HIS A 813 6.12 25.90 33.85
CA HIS A 813 5.34 25.60 35.05
C HIS A 813 3.84 25.57 34.77
N ALA A 814 3.34 26.51 33.97
CA ALA A 814 1.95 26.54 33.50
C ALA A 814 1.64 25.33 32.60
N PHE A 815 2.56 24.98 31.68
CA PHE A 815 2.39 23.83 30.80
C PHE A 815 2.38 22.50 31.57
N LEU A 816 3.31 22.32 32.52
CA LEU A 816 3.34 21.13 33.36
C LEU A 816 2.07 21.00 34.21
N ALA A 817 1.63 22.10 34.84
CA ALA A 817 0.39 22.11 35.60
C ALA A 817 -0.84 21.75 34.74
N THR A 818 -0.85 22.19 33.48
CA THR A 818 -1.90 21.82 32.50
C THR A 818 -1.90 20.32 32.21
N LEU A 819 -0.73 19.72 31.96
CA LEU A 819 -0.61 18.28 31.72
C LEU A 819 -1.03 17.45 32.95
N GLU A 820 -0.51 17.79 34.13
CA GLU A 820 -0.85 17.08 35.38
C GLU A 820 -2.35 17.16 35.69
N ARG A 821 -2.95 18.34 35.50
CA ARG A 821 -4.39 18.56 35.72
C ARG A 821 -5.23 17.75 34.74
N TYR A 822 -4.89 17.77 33.45
CA TYR A 822 -5.57 16.96 32.45
C TYR A 822 -5.42 15.45 32.70
N ASN A 823 -4.23 15.00 33.09
CA ASN A 823 -3.98 13.59 33.42
C ASN A 823 -4.87 13.12 34.58
N GLY A 824 -5.05 13.96 35.61
CA GLY A 824 -6.00 13.69 36.69
C GLY A 824 -7.46 13.59 36.22
N PHE A 825 -7.86 14.34 35.20
CA PHE A 825 -9.20 14.22 34.60
C PHE A 825 -9.37 12.93 33.80
N VAL A 826 -8.32 12.47 33.11
CA VAL A 826 -8.34 11.19 32.41
C VAL A 826 -8.51 10.04 33.41
N GLU A 827 -7.78 10.04 34.53
CA GLU A 827 -7.93 9.01 35.56
C GLU A 827 -9.34 8.97 36.16
N LYS A 828 -9.94 10.14 36.39
CA LYS A 828 -11.30 10.27 36.93
C LYS A 828 -12.41 10.07 35.90
N GLN A 829 -12.06 10.06 34.61
CA GLN A 829 -13.00 10.13 33.49
C GLN A 829 -13.97 11.34 33.62
N HIS A 830 -13.46 12.46 34.13
CA HIS A 830 -14.24 13.68 34.37
C HIS A 830 -13.36 14.92 34.29
N ASP A 831 -13.62 15.80 33.30
CA ASP A 831 -12.90 17.06 33.09
C ASP A 831 -13.65 18.23 33.76
N ASP A 832 -13.18 18.63 34.94
CA ASP A 832 -13.76 19.71 35.74
C ASP A 832 -13.56 21.10 35.09
N ASP A 833 -12.60 21.24 34.16
CA ASP A 833 -12.27 22.56 33.59
C ASP A 833 -13.16 22.91 32.42
N PHE A 834 -13.36 21.98 31.48
CA PHE A 834 -14.08 22.25 30.22
C PHE A 834 -15.19 21.24 29.91
N GLY A 835 -15.45 20.28 30.79
CA GLY A 835 -16.55 19.32 30.61
C GLY A 835 -16.35 18.34 29.46
N ARG A 836 -15.11 18.04 29.06
CA ARG A 836 -14.81 16.97 28.10
C ARG A 836 -15.27 15.61 28.66
N THR A 837 -16.20 14.96 27.96
CA THR A 837 -16.77 13.66 28.36
C THR A 837 -16.35 12.50 27.46
N THR A 838 -15.79 12.79 26.28
CA THR A 838 -15.30 11.79 25.32
C THR A 838 -13.81 11.95 25.07
N ALA A 839 -13.19 10.91 24.54
CA ALA A 839 -11.76 10.88 24.22
C ALA A 839 -10.81 11.15 25.41
N LEU A 840 -11.24 10.90 26.66
CA LEU A 840 -10.35 10.81 27.82
C LEU A 840 -9.66 9.42 27.83
N ARG A 841 -8.72 9.21 26.90
CA ARG A 841 -8.21 7.88 26.56
C ARG A 841 -7.06 7.41 27.46
N ALA A 842 -5.99 8.20 27.56
CA ALA A 842 -4.79 7.91 28.34
C ALA A 842 -4.18 9.24 28.85
N PRO A 843 -3.52 9.24 30.01
CA PRO A 843 -2.71 10.37 30.45
C PRO A 843 -1.64 10.72 29.40
N ILE A 844 -1.39 12.01 29.19
CA ILE A 844 -0.29 12.53 28.36
C ILE A 844 0.96 12.57 29.26
N ASN A 845 1.63 11.44 29.41
CA ASN A 845 2.75 11.27 30.35
C ASN A 845 3.88 10.34 29.86
N GLU A 846 3.83 9.86 28.60
CA GLU A 846 4.88 9.01 28.03
C GLU A 846 5.58 9.72 26.86
N GLY A 847 6.84 10.13 27.07
CA GLY A 847 7.63 10.77 26.02
C GLY A 847 7.93 9.81 24.85
N PRO A 848 8.19 10.35 23.63
CA PRO A 848 8.33 11.77 23.31
C PRO A 848 7.02 12.56 23.34
N TYR A 849 7.13 13.86 23.59
CA TYR A 849 6.02 14.82 23.56
C TYR A 849 6.07 15.64 22.27
N HIS A 850 4.90 15.89 21.71
CA HIS A 850 4.74 16.47 20.39
C HIS A 850 3.79 17.66 20.43
N ALA A 851 4.07 18.68 19.62
CA ALA A 851 3.18 19.80 19.38
C ALA A 851 3.09 20.16 17.90
N ILE A 852 1.90 20.52 17.42
CA ILE A 852 1.69 21.05 16.07
C ILE A 852 0.98 22.41 16.18
N ARG A 853 1.53 23.42 15.53
CA ARG A 853 0.90 24.75 15.43
C ARG A 853 -0.29 24.67 14.47
N ILE A 854 -1.47 25.08 14.93
CA ILE A 854 -2.70 25.02 14.14
C ILE A 854 -3.52 26.31 14.24
N ALA A 855 -4.27 26.59 13.18
CA ALA A 855 -5.33 27.59 13.18
C ALA A 855 -6.49 27.12 12.28
N PRO A 856 -7.67 27.76 12.34
CA PRO A 856 -8.79 27.32 11.51
C PRO A 856 -8.60 27.59 10.02
N GLY A 857 -9.25 26.80 9.17
CA GLY A 857 -9.24 26.96 7.70
C GLY A 857 -10.55 26.49 7.05
N VAL A 858 -10.89 27.04 5.88
CA VAL A 858 -12.09 26.65 5.10
C VAL A 858 -12.00 25.17 4.70
N HIS A 859 -13.10 24.43 4.91
CA HIS A 859 -13.04 22.98 4.85
C HIS A 859 -14.16 22.33 4.05
N HIS A 860 -15.41 22.73 4.25
CA HIS A 860 -16.55 22.05 3.62
C HIS A 860 -17.72 23.01 3.43
N THR A 861 -18.45 22.86 2.34
CA THR A 861 -19.65 23.66 2.04
C THR A 861 -20.88 22.79 2.23
N MET A 862 -21.66 23.02 3.29
CA MET A 862 -22.87 22.22 3.57
C MET A 862 -24.04 22.59 2.65
N GLY A 863 -24.00 23.79 2.08
CA GLY A 863 -24.94 24.23 1.06
C GLY A 863 -24.60 23.72 -0.33
N GLY A 864 -25.62 23.63 -1.18
CA GLY A 864 -25.51 23.10 -2.52
C GLY A 864 -26.87 22.99 -3.20
N VAL A 865 -26.95 22.17 -4.25
CA VAL A 865 -28.19 21.93 -4.99
C VAL A 865 -29.20 21.15 -4.14
N THR A 866 -30.49 21.37 -4.36
CA THR A 866 -31.56 20.66 -3.68
C THR A 866 -31.85 19.31 -4.34
N ILE A 867 -32.07 18.28 -3.52
CA ILE A 867 -32.49 16.94 -3.97
C ILE A 867 -33.66 16.41 -3.15
N ASN A 868 -34.38 15.42 -3.68
CA ASN A 868 -35.29 14.58 -2.90
C ASN A 868 -34.57 13.33 -2.35
N SER A 869 -35.30 12.45 -1.65
CA SER A 869 -34.74 11.21 -1.08
C SER A 869 -34.30 10.17 -2.13
N GLU A 870 -34.71 10.33 -3.39
CA GLU A 870 -34.25 9.53 -4.53
C GLU A 870 -33.05 10.18 -5.23
N THR A 871 -32.49 11.26 -4.66
CA THR A 871 -31.36 12.04 -5.18
C THR A 871 -31.62 12.80 -6.48
N ALA A 872 -32.88 12.87 -6.93
CA ALA A 872 -33.26 13.66 -8.08
C ALA A 872 -33.10 15.15 -7.76
N VAL A 873 -32.44 15.89 -8.66
CA VAL A 873 -32.22 17.33 -8.53
C VAL A 873 -33.56 18.05 -8.64
N LEU A 874 -33.83 18.96 -7.73
CA LEU A 874 -35.06 19.74 -7.69
C LEU A 874 -34.84 21.14 -8.25
N ASN A 875 -35.82 21.65 -9.00
CA ASN A 875 -35.85 23.03 -9.42
C ASN A 875 -36.35 23.97 -8.29
N ASP A 876 -36.43 25.27 -8.56
CA ASP A 876 -36.91 26.27 -7.57
C ASP A 876 -38.36 26.01 -7.11
N GLU A 877 -39.21 25.40 -7.95
CA GLU A 877 -40.57 24.94 -7.60
C GLU A 877 -40.60 23.56 -6.91
N HIS A 878 -39.45 23.04 -6.50
CA HIS A 878 -39.28 21.75 -5.82
C HIS A 878 -39.77 20.55 -6.64
N GLN A 879 -39.77 20.67 -7.98
CA GLN A 879 -40.08 19.58 -8.90
C GLN A 879 -38.79 18.91 -9.40
N PRO A 880 -38.76 17.57 -9.54
CA PRO A 880 -37.60 16.87 -10.10
C PRO A 880 -37.31 17.30 -11.54
N ILE A 881 -36.03 17.52 -11.85
CA ILE A 881 -35.54 17.70 -13.22
C ILE A 881 -35.27 16.31 -13.82
N PRO A 882 -36.03 15.86 -14.83
CA PRO A 882 -35.92 14.50 -15.35
C PRO A 882 -34.52 14.15 -15.85
N GLY A 883 -33.96 13.06 -15.33
CA GLY A 883 -32.62 12.57 -15.68
C GLY A 883 -31.45 13.26 -14.95
N ALA A 884 -31.70 14.25 -14.09
CA ALA A 884 -30.66 14.91 -13.31
C ALA A 884 -30.63 14.42 -11.85
N TYR A 885 -29.51 13.84 -11.44
CA TYR A 885 -29.26 13.37 -10.08
C TYR A 885 -28.00 14.03 -9.50
N ALA A 886 -27.92 14.15 -8.17
CA ALA A 886 -26.74 14.71 -7.51
C ALA A 886 -26.44 14.01 -6.17
N ALA A 887 -25.16 13.89 -5.84
CA ALA A 887 -24.71 13.23 -4.62
C ALA A 887 -23.40 13.80 -4.04
N GLY A 888 -23.25 13.72 -2.71
CA GLY A 888 -22.09 14.23 -1.98
C GLY A 888 -22.13 15.74 -1.75
N GLU A 889 -20.97 16.36 -1.54
CA GLU A 889 -20.85 17.78 -1.10
C GLU A 889 -21.42 18.82 -2.09
N VAL A 890 -21.77 18.43 -3.31
CA VAL A 890 -22.50 19.32 -4.24
C VAL A 890 -23.93 19.60 -3.78
N VAL A 891 -24.48 18.76 -2.89
CA VAL A 891 -25.87 18.77 -2.42
C VAL A 891 -26.02 19.53 -1.10
N GLY A 892 -27.05 20.36 -1.00
CA GLY A 892 -27.43 21.09 0.20
C GLY A 892 -28.47 20.39 1.07
N GLY A 893 -28.61 20.82 2.33
CA GLY A 893 -29.71 20.42 3.23
C GLY A 893 -29.48 19.15 4.05
N ILE A 894 -28.52 18.28 3.70
CA ILE A 894 -28.23 17.06 4.49
C ILE A 894 -27.62 17.42 5.85
N HIS A 895 -26.62 18.32 5.86
CA HIS A 895 -25.81 18.63 7.04
C HIS A 895 -26.26 19.88 7.82
N GLY A 896 -27.17 20.67 7.26
CA GLY A 896 -27.67 21.89 7.89
C GLY A 896 -26.56 22.89 8.22
N GLY A 897 -26.67 23.57 9.36
CA GLY A 897 -25.77 24.69 9.73
C GLY A 897 -24.39 24.29 10.24
N ASN A 898 -24.10 23.00 10.40
CA ASN A 898 -22.77 22.49 10.73
C ASN A 898 -22.69 20.96 10.56
N ARG A 899 -21.70 20.48 9.81
CA ARG A 899 -21.49 19.04 9.60
C ARG A 899 -20.69 18.38 10.73
N ILE A 900 -21.13 17.22 11.21
CA ILE A 900 -20.35 16.41 12.15
C ILE A 900 -19.17 15.70 11.45
N GLY A 901 -18.03 15.57 12.13
CA GLY A 901 -16.87 14.82 11.63
C GLY A 901 -17.27 13.40 11.24
N GLY A 902 -16.81 12.89 10.09
CA GLY A 902 -17.17 11.56 9.58
C GLY A 902 -18.49 11.47 8.77
N ASN A 903 -19.42 12.41 8.93
CA ASN A 903 -20.70 12.37 8.18
C ASN A 903 -20.52 12.57 6.67
N ALA A 904 -19.51 13.32 6.22
CA ALA A 904 -19.26 13.50 4.78
C ALA A 904 -18.88 12.19 4.08
N VAL A 905 -18.10 11.33 4.73
CA VAL A 905 -17.69 10.04 4.14
C VAL A 905 -18.89 9.09 4.10
N ALA A 906 -19.78 9.16 5.08
CA ALA A 906 -21.03 8.41 5.04
C ALA A 906 -21.94 8.91 3.90
N ASP A 907 -22.11 10.23 3.79
CA ASP A 907 -22.96 10.89 2.79
C ASP A 907 -22.57 10.48 1.37
N ILE A 908 -21.29 10.62 1.01
CA ILE A 908 -20.84 10.30 -0.35
C ILE A 908 -21.12 8.85 -0.74
N ILE A 909 -21.02 7.89 0.19
CA ILE A 909 -21.31 6.48 -0.13
C ILE A 909 -22.81 6.22 -0.18
N ILE A 910 -23.57 6.74 0.79
CA ILE A 910 -25.02 6.56 0.86
C ILE A 910 -25.71 7.19 -0.35
N PHE A 911 -25.53 8.51 -0.54
CA PHE A 911 -26.20 9.23 -1.61
C PHE A 911 -25.56 8.93 -2.98
N GLY A 912 -24.27 8.59 -3.04
CA GLY A 912 -23.65 8.11 -4.28
C GLY A 912 -24.29 6.81 -4.77
N THR A 913 -24.43 5.80 -3.91
CA THR A 913 -25.10 4.55 -4.28
C THR A 913 -26.57 4.77 -4.63
N LEU A 914 -27.32 5.57 -3.86
CA LEU A 914 -28.71 5.90 -4.21
C LEU A 914 -28.83 6.61 -5.57
N ALA A 915 -27.95 7.56 -5.87
CA ALA A 915 -27.95 8.25 -7.17
C ALA A 915 -27.63 7.31 -8.33
N GLY A 916 -26.66 6.41 -8.16
CA GLY A 916 -26.36 5.39 -9.15
C GLY A 916 -27.56 4.47 -9.43
N HIS A 917 -28.24 4.02 -8.39
CA HIS A 917 -29.46 3.20 -8.48
C HIS A 917 -30.57 3.91 -9.29
N HIS A 918 -30.93 5.11 -8.86
CA HIS A 918 -32.04 5.84 -9.49
C HIS A 918 -31.71 6.31 -10.91
N ALA A 919 -30.47 6.73 -11.19
CA ALA A 919 -30.03 7.09 -12.53
C ALA A 919 -30.06 5.88 -13.49
N ALA A 920 -29.57 4.72 -13.06
CA ALA A 920 -29.62 3.50 -13.88
C ALA A 920 -31.06 3.09 -14.18
N LYS A 921 -31.95 3.14 -13.18
CA LYS A 921 -33.37 2.84 -13.35
C LYS A 921 -34.05 3.81 -14.32
N CYS A 922 -33.72 5.10 -14.25
CA CYS A 922 -34.26 6.12 -15.16
C CYS A 922 -33.77 5.93 -16.61
N ALA A 923 -32.49 5.59 -16.80
CA ALA A 923 -31.93 5.41 -18.13
C ALA A 923 -32.43 4.13 -18.83
N ARG A 924 -32.70 3.07 -18.05
CA ARG A 924 -33.11 1.77 -18.57
C ARG A 924 -34.64 1.59 -18.69
N GLY A 925 -35.41 2.37 -17.92
CA GLY A 925 -36.86 2.52 -18.09
C GLY A 925 -37.20 3.38 -19.30
#